data_AF-A0A2S6MU50-F1
#
_entry.id   AF-A0A2S6MU50-F1
#
_cell.length_a   1.000
_cell.length_b   1.000
_cell.length_c   1.000
_cell.angle_alpha   90.00
_cell.angle_beta   90.00
_cell.angle_gamma   90.00
#
_symmetry.space_group_name_H-M   'P 1'
#
loop_
_entity.id
_entity.type
_entity.pdbx_description
1 polymer ?
#
loop_
_entity_poly.entity_id
_entity_poly.type
_entity_poly.pdbx_seq_one_letter_code
_entity_poly.pdbx_strand_id
1 'polypeptide(L)'
;MAKRPAAPRKARPDPTDGLLIALAESVLADYFFDPDTEEEYKTRLSAAKLAGNESLVLNEETFELIDGDCDVRIEALKTWTAFRVSAAYNAFAMTVEGLWSFEHETLQQAKVVSRSGSKDEIEAVVDDLLDELEGPDLDDEEMEDLLGALEDEDEAPLIGDDPTEPPPATGTERSRIKAIARKLARSRDGELTIEDRTWLEQMPQTLPVITEGLIEAASTDGKQRDDKLVTSYMQMLSLQLEFVRYRLDRGWDWAERMLDDYQQTLIKLGEAKTLPQEDWFLMASALTEARVPVSEEMQTALATAGFTLQELEPTADMQGMLRGFLDELANMLTSPFEVVETLRRSSALMPATLRGFLATELALSSQPMLRDAVPLMLLDDDSAVRRDAARALEQAARPDTLSPDALRRIIAVRSWIPPADRPAVDSAVRKARVAGVQIGSWPEAPADIEYYATMIDGSGAQSVLTLSRGGKKGVFGGVLLRHGTGVMDAWIDVDLGRSKVNRLLKDAQMGGIFTRVDKSYVDATIQHAIATGIEHNAVPPEPLLQVAEVAGGSEWKDRRLDPKAEAERLFHELKLDEAPEGGIAALHEHGLRWMEEDPIIGSWFEDGPEISKLLAGLPRSDRKGMMQRVMAEILPPERAAWGERFLLMALWAQASTEAKYRDRTADLAVVAHALLEDDPLEVIPVMGLIAAQTVRAYLEGGW
;
A
#
# COMPACT_ATOMS: atom_id res chain seq x y z
N MET A 1 64.04 2.16 -54.47
CA MET A 1 62.87 1.80 -53.64
C MET A 1 63.31 1.76 -52.18
N ALA A 2 62.80 2.67 -51.35
CA ALA A 2 62.90 2.59 -49.90
C ALA A 2 61.46 2.50 -49.35
N LYS A 3 61.17 1.42 -48.59
CA LYS A 3 59.85 1.11 -48.04
C LYS A 3 59.52 2.07 -46.89
N ARG A 4 58.34 2.68 -46.99
CA ARG A 4 57.70 3.53 -45.98
C ARG A 4 57.23 2.65 -44.80
N PRO A 5 57.43 3.05 -43.53
CA PRO A 5 56.97 2.27 -42.38
C PRO A 5 55.44 2.35 -42.24
N ALA A 6 54.84 1.23 -41.82
CA ALA A 6 53.41 1.04 -41.65
C ALA A 6 52.85 1.83 -40.46
N ALA A 7 51.62 2.34 -40.61
CA ALA A 7 50.88 3.03 -39.56
C ALA A 7 50.57 2.10 -38.36
N PRO A 8 50.50 2.64 -37.13
CA PRO A 8 50.19 1.84 -35.94
C PRO A 8 48.75 1.32 -35.98
N ARG A 9 48.58 0.03 -35.63
CA ARG A 9 47.28 -0.61 -35.43
C ARG A 9 46.54 0.06 -34.26
N LYS A 10 45.28 0.47 -34.46
CA LYS A 10 44.37 0.86 -33.36
C LYS A 10 44.25 -0.32 -32.38
N ALA A 11 44.49 -0.08 -31.09
CA ALA A 11 44.26 -1.05 -30.03
C ALA A 11 42.77 -1.42 -29.98
N ARG A 12 42.45 -2.67 -29.61
CA ARG A 12 41.06 -3.07 -29.33
C ARG A 12 40.57 -2.31 -28.09
N PRO A 13 39.30 -1.88 -28.04
CA PRO A 13 38.73 -1.26 -26.84
C PRO A 13 38.82 -2.24 -25.67
N ASP A 14 39.16 -1.74 -24.49
CA ASP A 14 39.14 -2.53 -23.25
C ASP A 14 37.65 -2.71 -22.85
N PRO A 15 37.16 -3.96 -22.70
CA PRO A 15 35.76 -4.20 -22.31
C PRO A 15 35.39 -3.53 -20.99
N THR A 16 36.36 -3.39 -20.07
CA THR A 16 36.16 -2.74 -18.77
C THR A 16 35.93 -1.24 -18.91
N ASP A 17 36.51 -0.59 -19.94
CA ASP A 17 36.22 0.83 -20.21
C ASP A 17 34.78 1.00 -20.72
N GLY A 18 34.22 -0.02 -21.38
CA GLY A 18 32.82 -0.03 -21.82
C GLY A 18 31.85 -0.01 -20.65
N LEU A 19 32.08 -0.83 -19.62
CA LEU A 19 31.26 -0.89 -18.40
C LEU A 19 31.26 0.43 -17.64
N LEU A 20 32.42 1.07 -17.47
CA LEU A 20 32.52 2.36 -16.79
C LEU A 20 31.81 3.48 -17.56
N ILE A 21 31.82 3.41 -18.89
CA ILE A 21 31.09 4.36 -19.73
C ILE A 21 29.58 4.15 -19.61
N ALA A 22 29.11 2.90 -19.59
CA ALA A 22 27.70 2.56 -19.38
C ALA A 22 27.22 3.07 -18.01
N LEU A 23 27.96 2.80 -16.93
CA LEU A 23 27.63 3.35 -15.61
C LEU A 23 27.57 4.89 -15.60
N ALA A 24 28.52 5.57 -16.25
CA ALA A 24 28.50 7.03 -16.33
C ALA A 24 27.32 7.57 -17.15
N GLU A 25 26.83 6.78 -18.13
CA GLU A 25 25.65 7.08 -18.93
C GLU A 25 24.37 6.90 -18.10
N SER A 26 24.21 5.79 -17.38
CA SER A 26 23.05 5.56 -16.49
C SER A 26 22.98 6.59 -15.34
N VAL A 27 24.12 6.94 -14.73
CA VAL A 27 24.18 8.01 -13.70
C VAL A 27 23.73 9.38 -14.25
N LEU A 28 24.08 9.70 -15.50
CA LEU A 28 23.64 10.95 -16.13
C LEU A 28 22.18 10.89 -16.57
N ALA A 29 21.69 9.73 -17.01
CA ALA A 29 20.29 9.50 -17.35
C ALA A 29 19.39 9.72 -16.12
N ASP A 30 19.73 9.10 -14.99
CA ASP A 30 18.99 9.26 -13.73
C ASP A 30 19.01 10.73 -13.26
N TYR A 31 20.17 11.38 -13.28
CA TYR A 31 20.26 12.79 -12.86
C TYR A 31 19.43 13.74 -13.73
N PHE A 32 19.36 13.50 -15.05
CA PHE A 32 18.59 14.33 -15.99
C PHE A 32 17.19 13.80 -16.29
N PHE A 33 16.71 12.81 -15.55
CA PHE A 33 15.35 12.28 -15.67
C PHE A 33 14.29 13.38 -15.43
N ASP A 34 14.53 14.30 -14.50
CA ASP A 34 13.67 15.47 -14.29
C ASP A 34 14.04 16.61 -15.26
N PRO A 35 13.14 17.00 -16.19
CA PRO A 35 13.39 18.07 -17.15
C PRO A 35 13.65 19.43 -16.49
N ASP A 36 13.19 19.67 -15.25
CA ASP A 36 13.49 20.92 -14.53
C ASP A 36 14.98 21.00 -14.13
N THR A 37 15.65 19.84 -13.96
CA THR A 37 17.08 19.75 -13.68
C THR A 37 17.91 20.25 -14.86
N GLU A 38 17.45 20.04 -16.09
CA GLU A 38 18.07 20.57 -17.32
C GLU A 38 18.11 22.11 -17.32
N GLU A 39 16.97 22.75 -17.01
CA GLU A 39 16.87 24.22 -16.99
C GLU A 39 17.67 24.84 -15.83
N GLU A 40 17.65 24.20 -14.65
CA GLU A 40 18.39 24.66 -13.47
C GLU A 40 19.91 24.63 -13.72
N TYR A 41 20.45 23.53 -14.27
CA TYR A 41 21.91 23.44 -14.47
C TYR A 41 22.37 24.44 -15.54
N LYS A 42 21.62 24.63 -16.65
CA LYS A 42 21.98 25.61 -17.70
C LYS A 42 22.09 27.01 -17.13
N THR A 43 21.20 27.35 -16.20
CA THR A 43 21.22 28.62 -15.47
C THR A 43 22.45 28.74 -14.58
N ARG A 44 22.73 27.71 -13.76
CA ARG A 44 23.89 27.66 -12.85
C ARG A 44 25.23 27.74 -13.60
N LEU A 45 25.36 26.99 -14.69
CA LEU A 45 26.58 26.93 -15.50
C LEU A 45 26.85 28.27 -16.23
N SER A 46 25.80 28.92 -16.72
CA SER A 46 25.91 30.26 -17.34
C SER A 46 26.38 31.33 -16.36
N ALA A 47 26.09 31.16 -15.07
CA ALA A 47 26.56 32.06 -14.00
C ALA A 47 28.01 31.80 -13.56
N ALA A 48 28.52 30.57 -13.69
CA ALA A 48 29.74 30.10 -13.03
C ALA A 48 31.09 30.61 -13.63
N LYS A 49 31.12 31.24 -14.82
CA LYS A 49 32.34 31.79 -15.48
C LYS A 49 33.61 30.91 -15.35
N LEU A 50 33.49 29.62 -15.61
CA LEU A 50 34.58 28.64 -15.48
C LEU A 50 35.80 28.97 -16.36
N ALA A 51 37.01 28.92 -15.79
CA ALA A 51 38.28 29.16 -16.49
C ALA A 51 39.21 27.92 -16.47
N GLY A 52 39.87 27.62 -17.59
CA GLY A 52 40.82 26.51 -17.66
C GLY A 52 40.14 25.13 -17.52
N ASN A 53 40.57 24.35 -16.52
CA ASN A 53 40.07 22.99 -16.23
C ASN A 53 39.02 22.97 -15.10
N GLU A 54 38.41 24.11 -14.77
CA GLU A 54 37.38 24.20 -13.75
C GLU A 54 36.08 23.48 -14.18
N SER A 55 35.47 22.79 -13.23
CA SER A 55 34.19 22.10 -13.35
C SER A 55 33.19 22.65 -12.33
N LEU A 56 31.90 22.51 -12.61
CA LEU A 56 30.81 22.84 -11.70
C LEU A 56 30.21 21.54 -11.15
N VAL A 57 30.25 21.34 -9.84
CA VAL A 57 29.60 20.19 -9.20
C VAL A 57 28.08 20.34 -9.30
N LEU A 58 27.45 19.34 -9.89
CA LEU A 58 26.00 19.28 -10.07
C LEU A 58 25.35 18.42 -8.99
N ASN A 59 25.90 17.23 -8.76
CA ASN A 59 25.43 16.28 -7.75
C ASN A 59 26.63 15.59 -7.05
N GLU A 60 26.45 15.29 -5.77
CA GLU A 60 27.29 14.40 -4.96
C GLU A 60 26.33 13.50 -4.16
N GLU A 61 26.40 12.21 -4.43
CA GLU A 61 25.51 11.20 -3.87
C GLU A 61 26.32 10.03 -3.34
N THR A 62 25.83 9.40 -2.28
CA THR A 62 26.48 8.27 -1.63
C THR A 62 25.53 7.08 -1.68
N PHE A 63 25.95 6.01 -2.34
CA PHE A 63 25.22 4.74 -2.43
C PHE A 63 25.75 3.77 -1.36
N GLU A 64 24.84 3.12 -0.62
CA GLU A 64 25.20 2.12 0.39
C GLU A 64 25.37 0.76 -0.30
N LEU A 65 26.61 0.32 -0.53
CA LEU A 65 26.92 -1.01 -1.07
C LEU A 65 27.20 -2.00 0.05
N ILE A 66 27.20 -3.30 -0.27
CA ILE A 66 27.31 -4.41 0.70
C ILE A 66 28.51 -4.26 1.67
N ASP A 67 29.65 -3.77 1.18
CA ASP A 67 30.89 -3.63 1.97
C ASP A 67 31.31 -2.15 2.18
N GLY A 68 30.38 -1.19 2.06
CA GLY A 68 30.58 0.21 2.44
C GLY A 68 29.93 1.23 1.50
N ASP A 69 30.29 2.49 1.69
CA ASP A 69 29.69 3.62 0.96
C ASP A 69 30.45 3.91 -0.35
N CYS A 70 29.73 4.04 -1.46
CA CYS A 70 30.26 4.48 -2.75
C CYS A 70 29.85 5.93 -3.03
N ASP A 71 30.83 6.82 -3.13
CA ASP A 71 30.59 8.23 -3.44
C ASP A 71 30.61 8.45 -4.95
N VAL A 72 29.47 8.88 -5.51
CA VAL A 72 29.29 9.24 -6.91
C VAL A 72 29.11 10.75 -7.05
N ARG A 73 29.79 11.34 -8.04
CA ARG A 73 29.81 12.77 -8.28
C ARG A 73 29.67 13.09 -9.76
N ILE A 74 28.78 14.04 -10.04
CA ILE A 74 28.51 14.56 -11.39
C ILE A 74 29.01 16.00 -11.45
N GLU A 75 29.84 16.30 -12.45
CA GLU A 75 30.33 17.64 -12.71
C GLU A 75 30.03 18.08 -14.15
N ALA A 76 29.50 19.29 -14.30
CA ALA A 76 29.44 19.97 -15.58
C ALA A 76 30.81 20.55 -15.94
N LEU A 77 31.23 20.30 -17.17
CA LEU A 77 32.41 20.91 -17.77
C LEU A 77 32.00 22.19 -18.53
N LYS A 78 32.92 22.73 -19.32
CA LYS A 78 32.80 24.07 -19.92
C LYS A 78 31.60 24.25 -20.88
N THR A 79 31.13 23.18 -21.51
CA THR A 79 30.00 23.21 -22.44
C THR A 79 28.77 22.60 -21.79
N TRP A 80 27.59 23.06 -22.19
CA TRP A 80 26.31 22.60 -21.63
C TRP A 80 26.04 21.10 -21.77
N THR A 81 26.78 20.44 -22.66
CA THR A 81 26.68 19.01 -22.92
C THR A 81 27.89 18.23 -22.41
N ALA A 82 28.94 18.87 -21.88
CA ALA A 82 30.14 18.13 -21.45
C ALA A 82 30.08 17.85 -19.95
N PHE A 83 30.24 16.58 -19.57
CA PHE A 83 30.12 16.12 -18.19
C PHE A 83 31.31 15.25 -17.79
N ARG A 84 31.57 15.25 -16.49
CA ARG A 84 32.46 14.29 -15.82
C ARG A 84 31.67 13.57 -14.74
N VAL A 85 31.70 12.24 -14.79
CA VAL A 85 31.17 11.38 -13.72
C VAL A 85 32.36 10.73 -13.04
N SER A 86 32.38 10.76 -11.71
CA SER A 86 33.39 10.06 -10.90
C SER A 86 32.71 9.27 -9.80
N ALA A 87 33.22 8.06 -9.55
CA ALA A 87 32.78 7.21 -8.44
C ALA A 87 33.98 6.68 -7.67
N ALA A 88 33.84 6.50 -6.35
CA ALA A 88 34.89 5.97 -5.49
C ALA A 88 34.31 5.04 -4.40
N TYR A 89 34.86 3.83 -4.32
CA TYR A 89 34.46 2.79 -3.37
C TYR A 89 35.65 1.87 -3.06
N ASN A 90 36.10 1.80 -1.81
CA ASN A 90 37.25 0.98 -1.42
C ASN A 90 38.50 1.18 -2.33
N ALA A 91 38.92 0.15 -3.08
CA ALA A 91 40.03 0.22 -4.04
C ALA A 91 39.58 0.64 -5.46
N PHE A 92 38.27 0.64 -5.71
CA PHE A 92 37.65 1.09 -6.95
C PHE A 92 37.57 2.62 -6.97
N ALA A 93 37.99 3.19 -8.09
CA ALA A 93 37.67 4.57 -8.41
C ALA A 93 37.59 4.70 -9.92
N MET A 94 36.68 5.52 -10.42
CA MET A 94 36.57 5.82 -11.84
C MET A 94 36.36 7.31 -12.10
N THR A 95 36.72 7.73 -13.31
CA THR A 95 36.40 9.04 -13.84
C THR A 95 36.16 8.92 -15.34
N VAL A 96 34.97 9.25 -15.79
CA VAL A 96 34.56 9.23 -17.20
C VAL A 96 34.16 10.64 -17.62
N GLU A 97 34.63 11.07 -18.78
CA GLU A 97 34.24 12.34 -19.39
C GLU A 97 33.57 12.07 -20.74
N GLY A 98 32.51 12.82 -21.07
CA GLY A 98 31.79 12.66 -22.33
C GLY A 98 30.88 13.84 -22.66
N LEU A 99 30.22 13.75 -23.80
CA LEU A 99 29.21 14.69 -24.28
C LEU A 99 27.82 14.07 -24.16
N TRP A 100 27.02 14.54 -23.22
CA TRP A 100 25.64 14.12 -23.05
C TRP A 100 24.75 14.70 -24.14
N SER A 101 23.95 13.83 -24.75
CA SER A 101 22.92 14.20 -25.73
C SER A 101 21.55 14.19 -25.07
N PHE A 102 21.02 15.35 -24.69
CA PHE A 102 19.68 15.48 -24.10
C PHE A 102 18.56 14.93 -25.00
N GLU A 103 18.71 15.01 -26.33
CA GLU A 103 17.71 14.48 -27.28
C GLU A 103 17.68 12.95 -27.35
N HIS A 104 18.77 12.29 -26.99
CA HIS A 104 18.94 10.85 -27.16
C HIS A 104 19.35 10.16 -25.86
N GLU A 105 19.35 10.89 -24.75
CA GLU A 105 19.75 10.46 -23.41
C GLU A 105 20.98 9.54 -23.39
N THR A 106 22.01 9.92 -24.17
CA THR A 106 23.18 9.06 -24.40
C THR A 106 24.49 9.82 -24.22
N LEU A 107 25.51 9.13 -23.70
CA LEU A 107 26.83 9.70 -23.48
C LEU A 107 27.74 9.51 -24.70
N GLN A 108 27.82 10.54 -25.54
CA GLN A 108 28.62 10.52 -26.76
C GLN A 108 30.08 10.90 -26.50
N GLN A 109 31.00 10.39 -27.34
CA GLN A 109 32.43 10.68 -27.24
C GLN A 109 33.03 10.39 -25.85
N ALA A 110 32.42 9.45 -25.12
CA ALA A 110 32.83 9.07 -23.78
C ALA A 110 34.26 8.53 -23.75
N LYS A 111 34.98 8.87 -22.68
CA LYS A 111 36.34 8.43 -22.44
C LYS A 111 36.58 8.27 -20.94
N VAL A 112 37.08 7.09 -20.56
CA VAL A 112 37.64 6.86 -19.23
C VAL A 112 38.94 7.67 -19.06
N VAL A 113 38.93 8.60 -18.11
CA VAL A 113 40.07 9.48 -17.76
C VAL A 113 41.02 8.77 -16.80
N SER A 114 40.45 8.10 -15.80
CA SER A 114 41.18 7.30 -14.82
C SER A 114 40.29 6.19 -14.28
N ARG A 115 40.91 5.06 -13.94
CA ARG A 115 40.28 4.00 -13.16
C ARG A 115 41.29 3.31 -12.25
N SER A 116 40.85 2.82 -11.09
CA SER A 116 41.59 1.93 -10.19
C SER A 116 40.70 0.77 -9.75
N GLY A 117 41.33 -0.31 -9.27
CA GLY A 117 40.67 -1.58 -9.00
C GLY A 117 41.08 -2.65 -10.00
N SER A 118 40.96 -3.92 -9.59
CA SER A 118 41.05 -5.07 -10.48
C SER A 118 39.81 -5.15 -11.38
N LYS A 119 39.88 -5.94 -12.45
CA LYS A 119 38.74 -6.09 -13.38
C LYS A 119 37.50 -6.61 -12.67
N ASP A 120 37.66 -7.66 -11.86
CA ASP A 120 36.58 -8.32 -11.15
C ASP A 120 35.95 -7.39 -10.09
N GLU A 121 36.75 -6.54 -9.44
CA GLU A 121 36.26 -5.50 -8.52
C GLU A 121 35.50 -4.40 -9.25
N ILE A 122 35.95 -3.99 -10.44
CA ILE A 122 35.24 -3.01 -11.26
C ILE A 122 33.90 -3.57 -11.74
N GLU A 123 33.88 -4.82 -12.22
CA GLU A 123 32.66 -5.49 -12.68
C GLU A 123 31.62 -5.57 -11.56
N ALA A 124 32.00 -6.09 -10.38
CA ALA A 124 31.08 -6.22 -9.26
C ALA A 124 30.50 -4.87 -8.79
N VAL A 125 31.34 -3.82 -8.67
CA VAL A 125 30.87 -2.51 -8.20
C VAL A 125 30.01 -1.81 -9.26
N VAL A 126 30.31 -1.99 -10.54
CA VAL A 126 29.50 -1.44 -11.62
C VAL A 126 28.14 -2.13 -11.67
N ASP A 127 28.10 -3.46 -11.56
CA ASP A 127 26.84 -4.22 -11.53
C ASP A 127 25.99 -3.80 -10.32
N ASP A 128 26.56 -3.76 -9.11
CA ASP A 128 25.83 -3.33 -7.91
C ASP A 128 25.30 -1.88 -8.01
N LEU A 129 26.06 -0.97 -8.64
CA LEU A 129 25.61 0.41 -8.83
C LEU A 129 24.58 0.55 -9.94
N LEU A 130 24.67 -0.24 -11.01
CA LEU A 130 23.68 -0.26 -12.07
C LEU A 130 22.37 -0.86 -11.55
N ASP A 131 22.40 -1.94 -10.77
CA ASP A 131 21.21 -2.53 -10.14
C ASP A 131 20.49 -1.54 -9.19
N GLU A 132 21.23 -0.63 -8.55
CA GLU A 132 20.64 0.42 -7.70
C GLU A 132 20.10 1.61 -8.51
N LEU A 133 20.61 1.86 -9.73
CA LEU A 133 20.21 2.96 -10.62
C LEU A 133 19.11 2.55 -11.61
N GLU A 134 19.16 1.33 -12.11
CA GLU A 134 18.23 0.70 -13.03
C GLU A 134 17.33 -0.21 -12.19
N GLY A 135 16.10 0.22 -11.92
CA GLY A 135 15.08 -0.72 -11.45
C GLY A 135 14.97 -1.94 -12.39
N PRO A 136 14.39 -3.06 -11.95
CA PRO A 136 14.67 -4.40 -12.50
C PRO A 136 14.46 -4.48 -14.02
N ASP A 137 15.57 -4.71 -14.76
CA ASP A 137 15.59 -4.86 -16.21
C ASP A 137 15.31 -6.32 -16.62
N LEU A 138 14.40 -6.50 -17.58
CA LEU A 138 14.09 -7.79 -18.22
C LEU A 138 15.05 -8.01 -19.40
N ASP A 139 15.58 -9.22 -19.55
CA ASP A 139 16.54 -9.52 -20.62
C ASP A 139 15.88 -9.88 -21.99
N ASP A 140 16.69 -9.92 -23.05
CA ASP A 140 16.25 -10.20 -24.42
C ASP A 140 15.60 -11.60 -24.58
N GLU A 141 15.91 -12.56 -23.71
CA GLU A 141 15.31 -13.90 -23.71
C GLU A 141 13.91 -13.86 -23.07
N GLU A 142 13.72 -13.03 -22.04
CA GLU A 142 12.41 -12.71 -21.46
C GLU A 142 11.50 -11.93 -22.42
N MET A 143 12.06 -11.05 -23.24
CA MET A 143 11.32 -10.32 -24.28
C MET A 143 10.89 -11.24 -25.44
N GLU A 144 11.67 -12.27 -25.78
CA GLU A 144 11.31 -13.26 -26.80
C GLU A 144 10.22 -14.24 -26.28
N ASP A 145 10.26 -14.61 -24.99
CA ASP A 145 9.22 -15.42 -24.34
C ASP A 145 7.90 -14.62 -24.13
N LEU A 146 7.98 -13.32 -23.85
CA LEU A 146 6.82 -12.42 -23.79
C LEU A 146 6.14 -12.30 -25.17
N LEU A 147 6.94 -12.09 -26.22
CA LEU A 147 6.44 -12.00 -27.59
C LEU A 147 5.87 -13.35 -28.05
N GLY A 148 6.47 -14.47 -27.64
CA GLY A 148 5.93 -15.81 -27.89
C GLY A 148 4.58 -16.06 -27.21
N ALA A 149 4.30 -15.44 -26.07
CA ALA A 149 3.00 -15.50 -25.39
C ALA A 149 1.93 -14.59 -26.02
N LEU A 150 2.34 -13.54 -26.73
CA LEU A 150 1.47 -12.58 -27.43
C LEU A 150 1.11 -13.00 -28.86
N GLU A 151 1.87 -13.91 -29.48
CA GLU A 151 1.61 -14.40 -30.86
C GLU A 151 0.40 -15.35 -30.99
N ASP A 152 -0.19 -15.78 -29.87
CA ASP A 152 -1.41 -16.63 -29.84
C ASP A 152 -2.70 -15.86 -29.45
N GLU A 153 -2.72 -14.52 -29.55
CA GLU A 153 -3.95 -13.72 -29.41
C GLU A 153 -4.86 -13.81 -30.66
N ASP A 154 -5.47 -14.97 -30.88
CA ASP A 154 -6.83 -14.98 -31.40
C ASP A 154 -7.76 -14.69 -30.22
N GLU A 155 -8.41 -13.51 -30.21
CA GLU A 155 -9.43 -13.08 -29.25
C GLU A 155 -10.34 -14.25 -28.79
N ALA A 156 -10.01 -14.87 -27.66
CA ALA A 156 -10.89 -15.79 -26.97
C ALA A 156 -11.65 -15.03 -25.88
N PRO A 157 -12.97 -15.20 -25.76
CA PRO A 157 -13.79 -14.38 -24.87
C PRO A 157 -13.39 -14.65 -23.41
N LEU A 158 -12.94 -13.61 -22.71
CA LEU A 158 -12.62 -13.65 -21.27
C LEU A 158 -13.86 -13.95 -20.41
N ILE A 159 -15.05 -13.91 -20.99
CA ILE A 159 -16.33 -14.13 -20.30
C ILE A 159 -16.90 -15.47 -20.78
N GLY A 160 -17.09 -16.42 -19.86
CA GLY A 160 -17.74 -17.70 -20.14
C GLY A 160 -19.21 -17.56 -20.55
N ASP A 161 -19.92 -18.67 -20.72
CA ASP A 161 -21.35 -18.69 -21.10
C ASP A 161 -22.26 -17.97 -20.07
N ASP A 162 -21.79 -17.79 -18.83
CA ASP A 162 -22.41 -16.94 -17.81
C ASP A 162 -21.50 -15.73 -17.54
N PRO A 163 -21.92 -14.48 -17.86
CA PRO A 163 -21.16 -13.26 -17.59
C PRO A 163 -21.15 -12.87 -16.11
N THR A 164 -21.64 -13.74 -15.23
CA THR A 164 -21.56 -13.60 -13.78
C THR A 164 -20.70 -14.63 -13.05
N GLU A 165 -20.14 -15.65 -13.73
CA GLU A 165 -19.22 -16.62 -13.13
C GLU A 165 -17.89 -16.76 -13.89
N PRO A 166 -16.73 -16.82 -13.19
CA PRO A 166 -15.46 -17.08 -13.84
C PRO A 166 -15.44 -18.49 -14.44
N PRO A 167 -14.87 -18.67 -15.64
CA PRO A 167 -14.81 -19.97 -16.29
C PRO A 167 -13.86 -20.93 -15.53
N PRO A 168 -14.00 -22.26 -15.71
CA PRO A 168 -13.02 -23.21 -15.17
C PRO A 168 -11.63 -22.99 -15.76
N ALA A 169 -10.59 -23.21 -14.94
CA ALA A 169 -9.23 -22.94 -15.38
C ALA A 169 -8.78 -23.78 -16.58
N THR A 170 -8.27 -23.12 -17.62
CA THR A 170 -7.84 -23.74 -18.88
C THR A 170 -6.47 -24.44 -18.76
N GLY A 171 -6.12 -25.26 -19.76
CA GLY A 171 -4.79 -25.89 -19.82
C GLY A 171 -3.65 -24.87 -19.94
N THR A 172 -3.91 -23.74 -20.60
CA THR A 172 -2.97 -22.63 -20.77
C THR A 172 -2.73 -21.93 -19.43
N GLU A 173 -3.79 -21.58 -18.70
CA GLU A 173 -3.69 -20.96 -17.37
C GLU A 173 -2.94 -21.87 -16.39
N ARG A 174 -3.22 -23.18 -16.40
CA ARG A 174 -2.48 -24.17 -15.59
C ARG A 174 -1.00 -24.22 -15.92
N SER A 175 -0.62 -23.97 -17.17
CA SER A 175 0.76 -23.94 -17.61
C SER A 175 1.45 -22.63 -17.21
N ARG A 176 0.76 -21.49 -17.36
CA ARG A 176 1.25 -20.16 -16.94
C ARG A 176 1.49 -20.08 -15.43
N ILE A 177 0.56 -20.58 -14.60
CA ILE A 177 0.76 -20.66 -13.14
C ILE A 177 2.04 -21.42 -12.77
N LYS A 178 2.31 -22.55 -13.44
CA LYS A 178 3.54 -23.33 -13.23
C LYS A 178 4.79 -22.59 -13.69
N ALA A 179 4.69 -21.79 -14.76
CA ALA A 179 5.79 -20.96 -15.24
C ALA A 179 6.12 -19.84 -14.25
N ILE A 180 5.09 -19.11 -13.79
CA ILE A 180 5.22 -18.05 -12.78
C ILE A 180 5.87 -18.60 -11.51
N ALA A 181 5.35 -19.70 -10.94
CA ALA A 181 5.91 -20.30 -9.74
C ALA A 181 7.39 -20.72 -9.90
N ARG A 182 7.79 -21.19 -11.08
CA ARG A 182 9.19 -21.55 -11.37
C ARG A 182 10.09 -20.34 -11.57
N LYS A 183 9.59 -19.27 -12.20
CA LYS A 183 10.28 -17.99 -12.34
C LYS A 183 10.55 -17.42 -10.95
N LEU A 184 9.52 -17.36 -10.11
CA LEU A 184 9.59 -16.89 -8.73
C LEU A 184 10.58 -17.70 -7.88
N ALA A 185 10.56 -19.04 -7.98
CA ALA A 185 11.50 -19.92 -7.28
C ALA A 185 12.98 -19.74 -7.69
N ARG A 186 13.23 -19.14 -8.85
CA ARG A 186 14.58 -18.88 -9.40
C ARG A 186 15.03 -17.44 -9.18
N SER A 187 14.09 -16.51 -9.04
CA SER A 187 14.36 -15.08 -8.83
C SER A 187 15.19 -14.86 -7.56
N ARG A 188 16.12 -13.92 -7.63
CA ARG A 188 16.91 -13.47 -6.48
C ARG A 188 16.10 -12.59 -5.54
N ASP A 189 15.23 -11.76 -6.11
CA ASP A 189 14.42 -10.79 -5.37
C ASP A 189 13.11 -11.41 -4.86
N GLY A 190 12.66 -12.50 -5.49
CA GLY A 190 11.49 -13.26 -5.04
C GLY A 190 10.18 -12.48 -5.18
N GLU A 191 10.12 -11.50 -6.09
CA GLU A 191 8.90 -10.71 -6.35
C GLU A 191 8.20 -11.13 -7.64
N LEU A 192 6.87 -10.98 -7.66
CA LEU A 192 6.05 -11.15 -8.86
C LEU A 192 6.16 -9.90 -9.73
N THR A 193 6.25 -10.09 -11.05
CA THR A 193 6.23 -8.97 -11.99
C THR A 193 4.85 -8.27 -11.99
N ILE A 194 4.81 -6.99 -12.38
CA ILE A 194 3.56 -6.24 -12.51
C ILE A 194 2.61 -6.94 -13.50
N GLU A 195 3.16 -7.51 -14.58
CA GLU A 195 2.37 -8.25 -15.57
C GLU A 195 1.74 -9.51 -14.96
N ASP A 196 2.52 -10.34 -14.27
CA ASP A 196 2.03 -11.56 -13.63
C ASP A 196 0.97 -11.24 -12.58
N ARG A 197 1.18 -10.16 -11.81
CA ARG A 197 0.21 -9.66 -10.82
C ARG A 197 -1.10 -9.23 -11.49
N THR A 198 -1.02 -8.45 -12.56
CA THR A 198 -2.20 -7.98 -13.33
C THR A 198 -2.96 -9.16 -13.93
N TRP A 199 -2.23 -10.15 -14.46
CA TRP A 199 -2.85 -11.35 -15.04
C TRP A 199 -3.54 -12.21 -13.98
N LEU A 200 -2.91 -12.42 -12.82
CA LEU A 200 -3.51 -13.14 -11.68
C LEU A 200 -4.79 -12.46 -11.19
N GLU A 201 -4.81 -11.14 -11.13
CA GLU A 201 -5.99 -10.35 -10.74
C GLU A 201 -7.18 -10.59 -11.67
N GLN A 202 -6.94 -10.72 -12.98
CA GLN A 202 -7.97 -10.94 -14.00
C GLN A 202 -8.43 -12.40 -14.11
N MET A 203 -7.74 -13.34 -13.45
CA MET A 203 -7.94 -14.77 -13.61
C MET A 203 -8.25 -15.45 -12.26
N PRO A 204 -9.38 -15.13 -11.60
CA PRO A 204 -9.75 -15.67 -10.30
C PRO A 204 -9.80 -17.21 -10.26
N GLN A 205 -10.15 -17.85 -11.38
CA GLN A 205 -10.18 -19.30 -11.53
C GLN A 205 -8.82 -20.01 -11.32
N THR A 206 -7.73 -19.25 -11.19
CA THR A 206 -6.41 -19.80 -10.89
C THR A 206 -6.22 -20.17 -9.42
N LEU A 207 -7.04 -19.68 -8.47
CA LEU A 207 -6.90 -19.99 -7.04
C LEU A 207 -6.87 -21.51 -6.74
N PRO A 208 -7.79 -22.34 -7.30
CA PRO A 208 -7.70 -23.79 -7.15
C PRO A 208 -6.42 -24.39 -7.74
N VAL A 209 -5.94 -23.86 -8.87
CA VAL A 209 -4.72 -24.35 -9.54
C VAL A 209 -3.47 -24.07 -8.72
N ILE A 210 -3.39 -22.88 -8.12
CA ILE A 210 -2.31 -22.49 -7.21
C ILE A 210 -2.34 -23.41 -5.98
N THR A 211 -3.52 -23.66 -5.42
CA THR A 211 -3.73 -24.55 -4.28
C THR A 211 -3.28 -25.99 -4.61
N GLU A 212 -3.67 -26.52 -5.76
CA GLU A 212 -3.23 -27.84 -6.25
C GLU A 212 -1.70 -27.91 -6.42
N GLY A 213 -1.10 -26.88 -7.00
CA GLY A 213 0.35 -26.79 -7.21
C GLY A 213 1.14 -26.75 -5.90
N LEU A 214 0.62 -26.02 -4.91
CA LEU A 214 1.18 -25.96 -3.56
C LEU A 214 1.13 -27.34 -2.86
N ILE A 215 -0.02 -28.01 -2.93
CA ILE A 215 -0.19 -29.36 -2.38
C ILE A 215 0.80 -30.33 -3.02
N GLU A 216 0.98 -30.27 -4.35
CA GLU A 216 1.95 -31.11 -5.07
C GLU A 216 3.40 -30.83 -4.64
N ALA A 217 3.77 -29.56 -4.46
CA ALA A 217 5.12 -29.16 -4.06
C ALA A 217 5.45 -29.54 -2.60
N ALA A 218 4.45 -29.47 -1.71
CA ALA A 218 4.56 -29.78 -0.29
C ALA A 218 4.45 -31.28 0.03
N SER A 219 3.83 -32.08 -0.85
CA SER A 219 3.61 -33.50 -0.61
C SER A 219 4.91 -34.31 -0.56
N THR A 220 5.02 -35.18 0.44
CA THR A 220 6.15 -36.11 0.62
C THR A 220 5.87 -37.51 0.07
N ASP A 221 4.72 -37.74 -0.57
CA ASP A 221 4.32 -39.03 -1.11
C ASP A 221 5.08 -39.35 -2.42
N GLY A 222 6.35 -39.74 -2.26
CA GLY A 222 7.18 -40.32 -3.32
C GLY A 222 7.94 -39.34 -4.21
N LYS A 223 7.77 -38.02 -4.05
CA LYS A 223 8.63 -36.97 -4.64
C LYS A 223 9.42 -36.25 -3.55
N GLN A 224 10.58 -35.69 -3.91
CA GLN A 224 11.33 -34.81 -3.03
C GLN A 224 10.58 -33.47 -2.91
N ARG A 225 10.30 -33.04 -1.68
CA ARG A 225 9.77 -31.71 -1.35
C ARG A 225 10.62 -30.63 -2.01
N ASP A 226 9.97 -29.63 -2.60
CA ASP A 226 10.64 -28.47 -3.21
C ASP A 226 10.27 -27.20 -2.44
N ASP A 227 11.10 -26.85 -1.46
CA ASP A 227 10.88 -25.70 -0.56
C ASP A 227 10.74 -24.38 -1.31
N LYS A 228 11.46 -24.22 -2.43
CA LYS A 228 11.41 -23.00 -3.24
C LYS A 228 10.06 -22.87 -3.95
N LEU A 229 9.55 -23.98 -4.50
CA LEU A 229 8.21 -23.99 -5.10
C LEU A 229 7.11 -23.83 -4.05
N VAL A 230 7.25 -24.44 -2.87
CA VAL A 230 6.29 -24.23 -1.75
C VAL A 230 6.20 -22.73 -1.43
N THR A 231 7.35 -22.07 -1.25
CA THR A 231 7.40 -20.62 -0.96
C THR A 231 6.76 -19.80 -2.09
N SER A 232 7.09 -20.12 -3.35
CA SER A 232 6.57 -19.41 -4.52
C SER A 232 5.05 -19.53 -4.65
N TYR A 233 4.51 -20.74 -4.47
CA TYR A 233 3.06 -20.95 -4.49
C TYR A 233 2.35 -20.31 -3.30
N MET A 234 2.97 -20.22 -2.12
CA MET A 234 2.41 -19.51 -0.96
C MET A 234 2.26 -18.00 -1.22
N GLN A 235 3.24 -17.38 -1.88
CA GLN A 235 3.16 -15.99 -2.28
C GLN A 235 2.04 -15.75 -3.30
N MET A 236 1.95 -16.60 -4.32
CA MET A 236 0.87 -16.55 -5.30
C MET A 236 -0.51 -16.81 -4.65
N LEU A 237 -0.58 -17.73 -3.69
CA LEU A 237 -1.82 -18.05 -2.97
C LEU A 237 -2.33 -16.85 -2.18
N SER A 238 -1.46 -16.20 -1.41
CA SER A 238 -1.84 -15.04 -0.58
C SER A 238 -2.35 -13.89 -1.46
N LEU A 239 -1.66 -13.62 -2.57
CA LEU A 239 -2.08 -12.62 -3.55
C LEU A 239 -3.41 -12.98 -4.21
N GLN A 240 -3.61 -14.24 -4.62
CA GLN A 240 -4.85 -14.65 -5.27
C GLN A 240 -6.04 -14.61 -4.31
N LEU A 241 -5.86 -14.98 -3.04
CA LEU A 241 -6.87 -14.83 -2.00
C LEU A 241 -7.26 -13.36 -1.80
N GLU A 242 -6.29 -12.44 -1.87
CA GLU A 242 -6.54 -11.00 -1.79
C GLU A 242 -7.39 -10.52 -2.98
N PHE A 243 -7.08 -10.94 -4.21
CA PHE A 243 -7.86 -10.60 -5.39
C PHE A 243 -9.28 -11.16 -5.35
N VAL A 244 -9.46 -12.41 -4.93
CA VAL A 244 -10.79 -13.00 -4.77
C VAL A 244 -11.56 -12.30 -3.65
N ARG A 245 -10.91 -11.91 -2.54
CA ARG A 245 -11.54 -11.07 -1.51
C ARG A 245 -12.00 -9.73 -2.09
N TYR A 246 -11.23 -9.08 -2.95
CA TYR A 246 -11.71 -7.83 -3.59
C TYR A 246 -13.01 -8.02 -4.37
N ARG A 247 -13.23 -9.21 -4.95
CA ARG A 247 -14.50 -9.54 -5.62
C ARG A 247 -15.60 -9.87 -4.60
N LEU A 248 -15.27 -10.53 -3.49
CA LEU A 248 -16.21 -10.70 -2.37
C LEU A 248 -16.69 -9.33 -1.83
N ASP A 249 -15.77 -8.39 -1.61
CA ASP A 249 -16.07 -7.04 -1.12
C ASP A 249 -16.98 -6.26 -2.09
N ARG A 250 -16.97 -6.62 -3.38
CA ARG A 250 -17.87 -6.08 -4.43
C ARG A 250 -19.16 -6.87 -4.61
N GLY A 251 -19.44 -7.86 -3.76
CA GLY A 251 -20.70 -8.60 -3.73
C GLY A 251 -20.80 -9.74 -4.75
N TRP A 252 -19.69 -10.26 -5.26
CA TRP A 252 -19.71 -11.39 -6.19
C TRP A 252 -19.95 -12.73 -5.49
N ASP A 253 -21.12 -13.34 -5.70
CA ASP A 253 -21.51 -14.65 -5.11
C ASP A 253 -20.53 -15.80 -5.45
N TRP A 254 -19.87 -15.75 -6.62
CA TRP A 254 -18.87 -16.75 -6.99
C TRP A 254 -17.60 -16.63 -6.14
N ALA A 255 -17.24 -15.43 -5.68
CA ALA A 255 -16.06 -15.20 -4.87
C ALA A 255 -16.25 -15.79 -3.47
N GLU A 256 -17.44 -15.61 -2.88
CA GLU A 256 -17.84 -16.26 -1.62
C GLU A 256 -17.71 -17.78 -1.74
N ARG A 257 -18.34 -18.39 -2.76
CA ARG A 257 -18.24 -19.85 -3.00
C ARG A 257 -16.81 -20.33 -3.22
N MET A 258 -16.00 -19.58 -3.95
CA MET A 258 -14.62 -19.96 -4.23
C MET A 258 -13.75 -19.94 -2.96
N LEU A 259 -13.96 -18.95 -2.08
CA LEU A 259 -13.29 -18.87 -0.78
C LEU A 259 -13.80 -19.95 0.18
N ASP A 260 -15.09 -20.26 0.15
CA ASP A 260 -15.66 -21.38 0.90
C ASP A 260 -15.08 -22.73 0.43
N ASP A 261 -15.02 -22.97 -0.88
CA ASP A 261 -14.44 -24.18 -1.46
C ASP A 261 -12.96 -24.34 -1.08
N TYR A 262 -12.21 -23.23 -1.05
CA TYR A 262 -10.83 -23.20 -0.58
C TYR A 262 -10.74 -23.57 0.91
N GLN A 263 -11.55 -22.96 1.78
CA GLN A 263 -11.57 -23.29 3.21
C GLN A 263 -11.99 -24.74 3.47
N GLN A 264 -13.00 -25.25 2.75
CA GLN A 264 -13.41 -26.66 2.80
C GLN A 264 -12.30 -27.61 2.35
N THR A 265 -11.50 -27.20 1.37
CA THR A 265 -10.32 -27.94 0.94
C THR A 265 -9.26 -27.99 2.05
N LEU A 266 -8.99 -26.87 2.72
CA LEU A 266 -8.09 -26.84 3.88
C LEU A 266 -8.57 -27.73 5.03
N ILE A 267 -9.85 -27.69 5.37
CA ILE A 267 -10.43 -28.55 6.44
C ILE A 267 -10.17 -30.02 6.11
N LYS A 268 -10.50 -30.46 4.88
CA LYS A 268 -10.26 -31.85 4.44
C LYS A 268 -8.80 -32.26 4.49
N LEU A 269 -7.88 -31.37 4.08
CA LEU A 269 -6.43 -31.61 4.13
C LEU A 269 -5.94 -31.76 5.58
N GLY A 270 -6.44 -30.92 6.49
CA GLY A 270 -6.11 -30.97 7.92
C GLY A 270 -6.62 -32.25 8.59
N GLU A 271 -7.85 -32.66 8.30
CA GLU A 271 -8.44 -33.90 8.80
C GLU A 271 -7.71 -35.14 8.27
N ALA A 272 -7.38 -35.15 6.98
CA ALA A 272 -6.71 -36.26 6.33
C ALA A 272 -5.20 -36.32 6.66
N LYS A 273 -4.62 -35.23 7.18
CA LYS A 273 -3.18 -35.08 7.49
C LYS A 273 -2.29 -35.41 6.28
N THR A 274 -2.73 -35.00 5.09
CA THR A 274 -2.05 -35.26 3.81
C THR A 274 -0.93 -34.28 3.50
N LEU A 275 -0.84 -33.19 4.27
CA LEU A 275 0.23 -32.20 4.21
C LEU A 275 1.00 -32.14 5.52
N PRO A 276 2.30 -31.75 5.48
CA PRO A 276 3.00 -31.35 6.68
C PRO A 276 2.22 -30.26 7.42
N GLN A 277 2.16 -30.39 8.74
CA GLN A 277 1.33 -29.52 9.59
C GLN A 277 1.70 -28.03 9.46
N GLU A 278 2.99 -27.74 9.31
CA GLU A 278 3.50 -26.38 9.11
C GLU A 278 2.97 -25.76 7.82
N ASP A 279 3.01 -26.47 6.68
CA ASP A 279 2.50 -25.97 5.41
C ASP A 279 0.97 -25.77 5.46
N TRP A 280 0.25 -26.66 6.12
CA TRP A 280 -1.19 -26.51 6.33
C TRP A 280 -1.53 -25.25 7.14
N PHE A 281 -0.77 -24.97 8.21
CA PHE A 281 -0.94 -23.74 8.97
C PHE A 281 -0.55 -22.49 8.18
N LEU A 282 0.48 -22.56 7.34
CA LEU A 282 0.84 -21.45 6.44
C LEU A 282 -0.27 -21.16 5.43
N MET A 283 -0.86 -22.19 4.82
CA MET A 283 -2.02 -22.04 3.93
C MET A 283 -3.21 -21.40 4.65
N ALA A 284 -3.50 -21.84 5.88
CA ALA A 284 -4.56 -21.24 6.67
C ALA A 284 -4.24 -19.78 7.07
N SER A 285 -2.97 -19.47 7.36
CA SER A 285 -2.52 -18.12 7.71
C SER A 285 -2.68 -17.14 6.55
N ALA A 286 -2.53 -17.62 5.30
CA ALA A 286 -2.74 -16.83 4.09
C ALA A 286 -4.16 -16.24 4.00
N LEU A 287 -5.18 -16.89 4.57
CA LEU A 287 -6.53 -16.31 4.69
C LEU A 287 -6.49 -15.02 5.51
N THR A 288 -5.80 -15.03 6.65
CA THR A 288 -5.75 -13.86 7.54
C THR A 288 -4.88 -12.76 6.95
N GLU A 289 -3.77 -13.13 6.31
CA GLU A 289 -2.89 -12.19 5.60
C GLU A 289 -3.65 -11.46 4.49
N ALA A 290 -4.41 -12.21 3.67
CA ALA A 290 -5.27 -11.66 2.63
C ALA A 290 -6.55 -10.98 3.15
N ARG A 291 -6.76 -10.93 4.48
CA ARG A 291 -7.95 -10.42 5.17
C ARG A 291 -9.26 -11.11 4.73
N VAL A 292 -9.19 -12.37 4.34
CA VAL A 292 -10.35 -13.22 4.02
C VAL A 292 -11.05 -13.62 5.32
N PRO A 293 -12.39 -13.46 5.42
CA PRO A 293 -13.16 -13.95 6.56
C PRO A 293 -13.00 -15.46 6.76
N VAL A 294 -12.55 -15.87 7.94
CA VAL A 294 -12.38 -17.30 8.28
C VAL A 294 -13.70 -17.84 8.85
N SER A 295 -14.25 -18.85 8.19
CA SER A 295 -15.49 -19.54 8.59
C SER A 295 -15.39 -20.19 9.98
N GLU A 296 -16.52 -20.30 10.69
CA GLU A 296 -16.56 -20.98 12.00
C GLU A 296 -16.08 -22.44 11.94
N GLU A 297 -16.35 -23.12 10.83
CA GLU A 297 -15.90 -24.49 10.58
C GLU A 297 -14.36 -24.55 10.45
N MET A 298 -13.76 -23.63 9.69
CA MET A 298 -12.30 -23.55 9.57
C MET A 298 -11.65 -23.14 10.89
N GLN A 299 -12.24 -22.20 11.64
CA GLN A 299 -11.78 -21.87 13.00
C GLN A 299 -11.82 -23.08 13.92
N THR A 300 -12.85 -23.93 13.81
CA THR A 300 -12.97 -25.17 14.59
C THR A 300 -11.92 -26.21 14.17
N ALA A 301 -11.64 -26.33 12.86
CA ALA A 301 -10.60 -27.21 12.33
C ALA A 301 -9.21 -26.77 12.81
N LEU A 302 -8.91 -25.46 12.76
CA LEU A 302 -7.69 -24.85 13.30
C LEU A 302 -7.55 -25.06 14.79
N ALA A 303 -8.62 -24.80 15.55
CA ALA A 303 -8.67 -25.06 16.97
C ALA A 303 -8.35 -26.53 17.24
N THR A 304 -9.01 -27.47 16.57
CA THR A 304 -8.81 -28.92 16.78
C THR A 304 -7.41 -29.40 16.36
N ALA A 305 -6.85 -28.82 15.31
CA ALA A 305 -5.53 -29.16 14.79
C ALA A 305 -4.38 -28.59 15.64
N GLY A 306 -4.59 -27.43 16.28
CA GLY A 306 -3.63 -26.77 17.17
C GLY A 306 -3.83 -27.05 18.67
N PHE A 307 -5.06 -27.39 19.08
CA PHE A 307 -5.51 -27.56 20.46
C PHE A 307 -6.56 -28.67 20.53
N THR A 308 -6.29 -29.75 21.25
CA THR A 308 -7.37 -30.71 21.51
C THR A 308 -8.39 -30.04 22.44
N LEU A 309 -9.70 -30.23 22.21
CA LEU A 309 -10.81 -29.62 23.00
C LEU A 309 -10.70 -29.85 24.54
N GLN A 310 -9.82 -30.74 24.98
CA GLN A 310 -9.49 -31.01 26.38
C GLN A 310 -8.41 -30.05 26.96
N GLU A 311 -7.79 -29.22 26.12
CA GLU A 311 -6.71 -28.26 26.42
C GLU A 311 -7.19 -26.79 26.44
N LEU A 312 -8.49 -26.52 26.25
CA LEU A 312 -9.05 -25.16 26.27
C LEU A 312 -9.11 -24.53 27.66
N GLU A 313 -8.95 -25.31 28.74
CA GLU A 313 -8.51 -24.75 30.02
C GLU A 313 -6.98 -24.83 30.05
N PRO A 314 -6.27 -23.69 29.96
CA PRO A 314 -4.81 -23.69 29.94
C PRO A 314 -4.30 -24.33 31.22
N THR A 315 -3.64 -25.48 31.09
CA THR A 315 -3.02 -26.20 32.20
C THR A 315 -1.96 -25.31 32.87
N ALA A 316 -1.64 -25.57 34.14
CA ALA A 316 -0.60 -24.80 34.84
C ALA A 316 0.74 -24.79 34.09
N ASP A 317 1.06 -25.88 33.37
CA ASP A 317 2.27 -25.99 32.56
C ASP A 317 2.19 -25.13 31.28
N MET A 318 1.04 -25.10 30.60
CA MET A 318 0.81 -24.20 29.45
C MET A 318 0.86 -22.72 29.87
N GLN A 319 0.31 -22.38 31.03
CA GLN A 319 0.43 -21.03 31.59
C GLN A 319 1.89 -20.67 31.89
N GLY A 320 2.67 -21.62 32.41
CA GLY A 320 4.10 -21.43 32.65
C GLY A 320 4.88 -21.19 31.36
N MET A 321 4.61 -21.98 30.31
CA MET A 321 5.25 -21.83 29.00
C MET A 321 4.88 -20.49 28.33
N LEU A 322 3.60 -20.13 28.35
CA LEU A 322 3.13 -18.86 27.81
C LEU A 322 3.77 -17.68 28.53
N ARG A 323 3.87 -17.71 29.86
CA ARG A 323 4.56 -16.66 30.62
C ARG A 323 6.04 -16.55 30.25
N GLY A 324 6.72 -17.69 30.07
CA GLY A 324 8.09 -17.71 29.57
C GLY A 324 8.23 -17.03 28.21
N PHE A 325 7.34 -17.35 27.27
CA PHE A 325 7.29 -16.70 25.96
C PHE A 325 7.00 -15.19 26.06
N LEU A 326 6.04 -14.78 26.88
CA LEU A 326 5.74 -13.37 27.10
C LEU A 326 6.95 -12.63 27.70
N ASP A 327 7.66 -13.24 28.64
CA ASP A 327 8.89 -12.67 29.21
C ASP A 327 10.01 -12.54 28.15
N GLU A 328 10.12 -13.49 27.22
CA GLU A 328 11.03 -13.38 26.07
C GLU A 328 10.65 -12.23 25.14
N LEU A 329 9.36 -12.11 24.77
CA LEU A 329 8.87 -10.96 24.00
C LEU A 329 9.18 -9.64 24.70
N ALA A 330 8.99 -9.59 26.02
CA ALA A 330 9.26 -8.39 26.79
C ALA A 330 10.73 -7.95 26.79
N ASN A 331 11.66 -8.87 26.52
CA ASN A 331 13.09 -8.57 26.41
C ASN A 331 13.53 -8.20 24.99
N MET A 332 12.78 -8.62 23.96
CA MET A 332 13.12 -8.36 22.55
C MET A 332 12.49 -7.08 22.02
N LEU A 333 11.28 -6.75 22.47
CA LEU A 333 10.49 -5.65 21.95
C LEU A 333 10.61 -4.41 22.82
N THR A 334 10.36 -3.25 22.22
CA THR A 334 10.57 -1.95 22.87
C THR A 334 9.27 -1.17 23.11
N SER A 335 8.17 -1.58 22.49
CA SER A 335 6.89 -0.89 22.59
C SER A 335 5.69 -1.84 22.80
N PRO A 336 4.62 -1.37 23.47
CA PRO A 336 3.36 -2.11 23.56
C PRO A 336 2.71 -2.40 22.19
N PHE A 337 2.97 -1.53 21.20
CA PHE A 337 2.47 -1.69 19.83
C PHE A 337 3.13 -2.88 19.13
N GLU A 338 4.47 -3.01 19.22
CA GLU A 338 5.19 -4.18 18.72
C GLU A 338 4.72 -5.48 19.37
N VAL A 339 4.38 -5.45 20.68
CA VAL A 339 3.85 -6.62 21.39
C VAL A 339 2.53 -7.08 20.76
N VAL A 340 1.57 -6.17 20.56
CA VAL A 340 0.28 -6.54 19.96
C VAL A 340 0.43 -6.89 18.49
N GLU A 341 1.29 -6.21 17.74
CA GLU A 341 1.58 -6.56 16.35
C GLU A 341 2.15 -7.98 16.24
N THR A 342 3.15 -8.31 17.06
CA THR A 342 3.76 -9.64 17.10
C THR A 342 2.72 -10.69 17.48
N LEU A 343 1.94 -10.43 18.53
CA LEU A 343 0.87 -11.34 18.95
C LEU A 343 -0.16 -11.50 17.85
N ARG A 344 -0.60 -10.43 17.16
CA ARG A 344 -1.59 -10.51 16.08
C ARG A 344 -1.08 -11.37 14.92
N ARG A 345 0.18 -11.18 14.51
CA ARG A 345 0.82 -12.01 13.47
C ARG A 345 0.90 -13.49 13.89
N SER A 346 1.25 -13.75 15.15
CA SER A 346 1.34 -15.12 15.68
C SER A 346 -0.02 -15.73 16.08
N SER A 347 -1.05 -14.92 16.28
CA SER A 347 -2.37 -15.32 16.80
C SER A 347 -3.51 -15.18 15.79
N ALA A 348 -3.20 -14.87 14.53
CA ALA A 348 -4.13 -14.81 13.41
C ALA A 348 -5.11 -16.00 13.36
N LEU A 349 -4.64 -17.20 13.74
CA LEU A 349 -5.41 -18.44 13.76
C LEU A 349 -5.86 -18.86 15.16
N MET A 350 -5.59 -18.07 16.20
CA MET A 350 -6.00 -18.37 17.57
C MET A 350 -7.48 -18.07 17.77
N PRO A 351 -8.24 -19.00 18.40
CA PRO A 351 -9.62 -18.73 18.80
C PRO A 351 -9.73 -17.48 19.68
N ALA A 352 -10.84 -16.77 19.57
CA ALA A 352 -11.13 -15.57 20.36
C ALA A 352 -10.99 -15.80 21.87
N THR A 353 -11.35 -16.99 22.36
CA THR A 353 -11.19 -17.37 23.77
C THR A 353 -9.73 -17.38 24.21
N LEU A 354 -8.80 -17.85 23.36
CA LEU A 354 -7.37 -17.85 23.66
C LEU A 354 -6.80 -16.44 23.58
N ARG A 355 -7.21 -15.63 22.60
CA ARG A 355 -6.84 -14.21 22.52
C ARG A 355 -7.34 -13.42 23.74
N GLY A 356 -8.57 -13.66 24.19
CA GLY A 356 -9.10 -13.12 25.44
C GLY A 356 -8.31 -13.56 26.68
N PHE A 357 -7.84 -14.81 26.70
CA PHE A 357 -6.95 -15.30 27.76
C PHE A 357 -5.58 -14.60 27.74
N LEU A 358 -4.99 -14.35 26.57
CA LEU A 358 -3.75 -13.57 26.43
C LEU A 358 -3.90 -12.17 27.05
N ALA A 359 -5.03 -11.50 26.85
CA ALA A 359 -5.28 -10.19 27.47
C ALA A 359 -5.19 -10.25 29.01
N THR A 360 -5.66 -11.36 29.60
CA THR A 360 -5.57 -11.59 31.05
C THR A 360 -4.14 -11.82 31.50
N GLU A 361 -3.38 -12.68 30.80
CA GLU A 361 -1.98 -12.95 31.16
C GLU A 361 -1.08 -11.72 30.98
N LEU A 362 -1.30 -10.92 29.93
CA LEU A 362 -0.64 -9.63 29.75
C LEU A 362 -0.93 -8.67 30.89
N ALA A 363 -2.19 -8.55 31.33
CA ALA A 363 -2.60 -7.70 32.44
C ALA A 363 -1.99 -8.13 33.79
N LEU A 364 -1.72 -9.43 33.96
CA LEU A 364 -1.12 -10.01 35.16
C LEU A 364 0.43 -10.05 35.12
N SER A 365 1.03 -9.72 33.97
CA SER A 365 2.47 -9.78 33.80
C SER A 365 3.21 -8.88 34.79
N SER A 366 4.41 -9.30 35.18
CA SER A 366 5.31 -8.47 35.98
C SER A 366 5.92 -7.32 35.16
N GLN A 367 5.95 -7.45 33.83
CA GLN A 367 6.53 -6.48 32.91
C GLN A 367 5.54 -5.34 32.59
N PRO A 368 5.86 -4.07 32.90
CA PRO A 368 4.97 -2.94 32.61
C PRO A 368 4.58 -2.81 31.13
N MET A 369 5.52 -3.05 30.21
CA MET A 369 5.27 -2.96 28.75
C MET A 369 4.17 -3.92 28.29
N LEU A 370 4.14 -5.15 28.84
CA LEU A 370 3.11 -6.12 28.51
C LEU A 370 1.74 -5.71 29.06
N ARG A 371 1.68 -5.12 30.26
CA ARG A 371 0.43 -4.58 30.81
C ARG A 371 -0.09 -3.40 29.98
N ASP A 372 0.82 -2.59 29.45
CA ASP A 372 0.49 -1.44 28.59
C ASP A 372 0.05 -1.82 27.17
N ALA A 373 0.18 -3.10 26.78
CA ALA A 373 -0.33 -3.64 25.52
C ALA A 373 -1.84 -3.97 25.59
N VAL A 374 -2.37 -4.27 26.78
CA VAL A 374 -3.78 -4.67 26.97
C VAL A 374 -4.80 -3.64 26.47
N PRO A 375 -4.60 -2.30 26.64
CA PRO A 375 -5.49 -1.29 26.05
C PRO A 375 -5.64 -1.40 24.53
N LEU A 376 -4.61 -1.86 23.82
CA LEU A 376 -4.63 -1.99 22.36
C LEU A 376 -5.55 -3.14 21.92
N MET A 377 -5.66 -4.20 22.74
CA MET A 377 -6.59 -5.31 22.50
C MET A 377 -8.08 -4.92 22.62
N LEU A 378 -8.39 -3.68 23.04
CA LEU A 378 -9.75 -3.13 22.93
C LEU A 378 -10.13 -2.82 21.48
N LEU A 379 -9.18 -2.79 20.56
CA LEU A 379 -9.37 -2.59 19.12
C LEU A 379 -9.29 -3.91 18.33
N ASP A 380 -9.40 -5.05 19.01
CA ASP A 380 -9.52 -6.35 18.34
C ASP A 380 -10.85 -6.43 17.57
N ASP A 381 -10.85 -7.04 16.39
CA ASP A 381 -12.05 -7.19 15.54
C ASP A 381 -13.17 -8.00 16.23
N ASP A 382 -12.80 -8.94 17.12
CA ASP A 382 -13.75 -9.78 17.84
C ASP A 382 -14.24 -9.14 19.14
N SER A 383 -15.56 -8.91 19.23
CA SER A 383 -16.21 -8.36 20.43
C SER A 383 -15.95 -9.14 21.71
N ALA A 384 -15.72 -10.46 21.64
CA ALA A 384 -15.42 -11.29 22.79
C ALA A 384 -14.03 -10.96 23.35
N VAL A 385 -13.04 -10.78 22.48
CA VAL A 385 -11.69 -10.36 22.87
C VAL A 385 -11.71 -8.97 23.48
N ARG A 386 -12.42 -8.01 22.85
CA ARG A 386 -12.59 -6.66 23.42
C ARG A 386 -13.19 -6.68 24.83
N ARG A 387 -14.23 -7.51 25.04
CA ARG A 387 -14.87 -7.67 26.36
C ARG A 387 -13.95 -8.32 27.39
N ASP A 388 -13.15 -9.29 26.99
CA ASP A 388 -12.19 -9.95 27.88
C ASP A 388 -11.01 -9.04 28.22
N ALA A 389 -10.50 -8.27 27.26
CA ALA A 389 -9.51 -7.22 27.49
C ALA A 389 -10.04 -6.14 28.45
N ALA A 390 -11.28 -5.66 28.26
CA ALA A 390 -11.91 -4.72 29.18
C ALA A 390 -12.02 -5.29 30.61
N ARG A 391 -12.34 -6.59 30.75
CA ARG A 391 -12.40 -7.27 32.04
C ARG A 391 -11.02 -7.42 32.69
N ALA A 392 -10.00 -7.76 31.90
CA ALA A 392 -8.62 -7.84 32.37
C ALA A 392 -8.13 -6.48 32.89
N LEU A 393 -8.39 -5.40 32.15
CA LEU A 393 -8.11 -4.02 32.57
C LEU A 393 -8.86 -3.64 33.84
N GLU A 394 -10.13 -4.00 33.96
CA GLU A 394 -10.89 -3.77 35.18
C GLU A 394 -10.30 -4.53 36.38
N GLN A 395 -9.84 -5.77 36.21
CA GLN A 395 -9.21 -6.55 37.29
C GLN A 395 -7.86 -5.97 37.70
N ALA A 396 -7.09 -5.45 36.75
CA ALA A 396 -5.80 -4.81 36.94
C ALA A 396 -5.89 -3.30 37.25
N ALA A 397 -7.08 -2.75 37.51
CA ALA A 397 -7.29 -1.31 37.70
C ALA A 397 -6.76 -0.78 39.05
N ARG A 398 -5.44 -0.73 39.21
CA ARG A 398 -4.72 -0.18 40.38
C ARG A 398 -3.47 0.57 39.95
N PRO A 399 -2.96 1.55 40.73
CA PRO A 399 -1.80 2.35 40.35
C PRO A 399 -0.49 1.58 40.11
N ASP A 400 -0.35 0.39 40.70
CA ASP A 400 0.81 -0.49 40.56
C ASP A 400 0.75 -1.38 39.30
N THR A 401 -0.43 -1.62 38.76
CA THR A 401 -0.65 -2.54 37.64
C THR A 401 -1.14 -1.86 36.36
N LEU A 402 -1.77 -0.69 36.46
CA LEU A 402 -2.26 0.09 35.32
C LEU A 402 -1.54 1.45 35.27
N SER A 403 -0.78 1.68 34.20
CA SER A 403 -0.04 2.92 34.01
C SER A 403 -0.97 4.10 33.65
N PRO A 404 -0.53 5.35 33.87
CA PRO A 404 -1.27 6.52 33.42
C PRO A 404 -1.49 6.55 31.90
N ASP A 405 -0.50 6.10 31.13
CA ASP A 405 -0.57 6.04 29.67
C ASP A 405 -1.57 4.98 29.21
N ALA A 406 -1.58 3.82 29.84
CA ALA A 406 -2.62 2.82 29.61
C ALA A 406 -4.01 3.39 29.89
N LEU A 407 -4.22 4.10 31.00
CA LEU A 407 -5.52 4.73 31.27
C LEU A 407 -5.90 5.79 30.22
N ARG A 408 -4.95 6.61 29.73
CA ARG A 408 -5.19 7.55 28.63
C ARG A 408 -5.61 6.81 27.35
N ARG A 409 -4.90 5.74 26.98
CA ARG A 409 -5.20 4.92 25.81
C ARG A 409 -6.59 4.30 25.89
N ILE A 410 -6.96 3.72 27.04
CA ILE A 410 -8.32 3.17 27.28
C ILE A 410 -9.38 4.24 27.05
N ILE A 411 -9.18 5.46 27.56
CA ILE A 411 -10.13 6.57 27.38
C ILE A 411 -10.22 7.00 25.90
N ALA A 412 -9.11 7.02 25.18
CA ALA A 412 -9.07 7.39 23.76
C ALA A 412 -9.83 6.37 22.89
N VAL A 413 -9.48 5.09 23.00
CA VAL A 413 -10.08 4.02 22.18
C VAL A 413 -11.53 3.74 22.54
N ARG A 414 -12.02 4.18 23.71
CA ARG A 414 -13.43 4.06 24.11
C ARG A 414 -14.40 4.72 23.11
N SER A 415 -13.99 5.77 22.41
CA SER A 415 -14.78 6.35 21.31
C SER A 415 -14.61 5.63 19.98
N TRP A 416 -13.64 4.73 19.85
CA TRP A 416 -13.30 4.07 18.58
C TRP A 416 -13.93 2.68 18.44
N ILE A 417 -14.61 2.22 19.49
CA ILE A 417 -15.27 0.90 19.52
C ILE A 417 -16.80 1.01 19.42
N PRO A 418 -17.48 -0.05 18.94
CA PRO A 418 -18.93 -0.11 18.89
C PRO A 418 -19.60 0.21 20.23
N PRO A 419 -20.76 0.91 20.23
CA PRO A 419 -21.47 1.29 21.45
C PRO A 419 -21.78 0.13 22.41
N ALA A 420 -21.94 -1.08 21.87
CA ALA A 420 -22.23 -2.29 22.65
C ALA A 420 -21.09 -2.68 23.61
N ASP A 421 -19.83 -2.37 23.28
CA ASP A 421 -18.66 -2.76 24.07
C ASP A 421 -18.21 -1.68 25.06
N ARG A 422 -18.64 -0.43 24.87
CA ARG A 422 -18.28 0.74 25.70
C ARG A 422 -18.60 0.56 27.20
N PRO A 423 -19.70 -0.07 27.64
CA PRO A 423 -19.99 -0.23 29.06
C PRO A 423 -18.93 -1.01 29.85
N ALA A 424 -18.29 -2.01 29.24
CA ALA A 424 -17.22 -2.77 29.88
C ALA A 424 -15.98 -1.89 30.09
N VAL A 425 -15.62 -1.11 29.07
CA VAL A 425 -14.52 -0.12 29.13
C VAL A 425 -14.81 0.97 30.16
N ASP A 426 -16.04 1.48 30.21
CA ASP A 426 -16.46 2.48 31.19
C ASP A 426 -16.32 1.98 32.63
N SER A 427 -16.57 0.69 32.88
CA SER A 427 -16.35 0.08 34.20
C SER A 427 -14.88 0.06 34.58
N ALA A 428 -14.00 -0.36 33.64
CA ALA A 428 -12.55 -0.38 33.84
C ALA A 428 -12.01 1.04 34.14
N VAL A 429 -12.40 2.04 33.36
CA VAL A 429 -12.02 3.46 33.56
C VAL A 429 -12.50 3.95 34.93
N ARG A 430 -13.75 3.69 35.29
CA ARG A 430 -14.32 4.11 36.57
C ARG A 430 -13.55 3.51 37.74
N LYS A 431 -13.26 2.21 37.68
CA LYS A 431 -12.53 1.50 38.73
C LYS A 431 -11.10 2.01 38.86
N ALA A 432 -10.40 2.24 37.76
CA ALA A 432 -9.05 2.81 37.74
C ALA A 432 -9.02 4.20 38.42
N ARG A 433 -9.99 5.06 38.08
CA ARG A 433 -10.11 6.39 38.68
C ARG A 433 -10.42 6.34 40.18
N VAL A 434 -11.31 5.44 40.61
CA VAL A 434 -11.61 5.23 42.04
C VAL A 434 -10.39 4.69 42.79
N ALA A 435 -9.58 3.84 42.15
CA ALA A 435 -8.33 3.31 42.70
C ALA A 435 -7.17 4.33 42.70
N GLY A 436 -7.36 5.53 42.14
CA GLY A 436 -6.37 6.61 42.14
C GLY A 436 -5.36 6.56 41.00
N VAL A 437 -5.60 5.76 39.95
CA VAL A 437 -4.78 5.76 38.74
C VAL A 437 -4.89 7.13 38.07
N GLN A 438 -3.75 7.79 37.83
CA GLN A 438 -3.70 9.08 37.14
C GLN A 438 -3.97 8.89 35.65
N ILE A 439 -4.54 9.89 34.98
CA ILE A 439 -4.68 9.89 33.53
C ILE A 439 -3.40 10.50 32.95
N GLY A 440 -2.71 9.76 32.08
CA GLY A 440 -1.51 10.25 31.39
C GLY A 440 -1.81 11.43 30.48
N SER A 441 -0.83 12.31 30.30
CA SER A 441 -0.90 13.37 29.28
C SER A 441 -0.69 12.79 27.89
N TRP A 442 -1.28 13.42 26.87
CA TRP A 442 -0.89 13.12 25.50
C TRP A 442 0.54 13.60 25.25
N PRO A 443 1.34 12.84 24.45
CA PRO A 443 2.64 13.33 24.00
C PRO A 443 2.49 14.62 23.20
N GLU A 444 3.50 15.49 23.26
CA GLU A 444 3.55 16.67 22.41
C GLU A 444 3.99 16.25 21.00
N ALA A 445 3.19 16.60 20.00
CA ALA A 445 3.55 16.39 18.60
C ALA A 445 4.79 17.23 18.24
N PRO A 446 5.66 16.75 17.33
CA PRO A 446 6.77 17.55 16.81
C PRO A 446 6.29 18.90 16.27
N ALA A 447 7.03 19.98 16.58
CA ALA A 447 6.64 21.33 16.18
C ALA A 447 6.65 21.55 14.66
N ASP A 448 7.41 20.73 13.92
CA ASP A 448 7.55 20.75 12.46
C ASP A 448 6.71 19.66 11.77
N ILE A 449 5.71 19.10 12.46
CA ILE A 449 4.85 18.08 11.88
C ILE A 449 4.10 18.60 10.65
N GLU A 450 4.07 17.76 9.61
CA GLU A 450 3.40 18.03 8.35
C GLU A 450 2.47 16.87 8.00
N TYR A 451 1.40 17.20 7.28
CA TYR A 451 0.43 16.23 6.81
C TYR A 451 0.28 16.33 5.30
N TYR A 452 0.19 15.18 4.65
CA TYR A 452 -0.08 15.07 3.24
C TYR A 452 -1.26 14.14 3.03
N ALA A 453 -2.08 14.40 2.03
CA ALA A 453 -3.19 13.52 1.68
C ALA A 453 -3.28 13.35 0.17
N THR A 454 -3.61 12.14 -0.27
CA THR A 454 -3.95 11.90 -1.68
C THR A 454 -5.32 12.46 -2.02
N MET A 455 -5.58 12.60 -3.32
CA MET A 455 -6.97 12.60 -3.79
C MET A 455 -7.66 11.28 -3.40
N ILE A 456 -8.99 11.31 -3.40
CA ILE A 456 -9.82 10.14 -3.14
C ILE A 456 -10.07 9.44 -4.47
N ASP A 457 -9.61 8.20 -4.61
CA ASP A 457 -9.84 7.41 -5.82
C ASP A 457 -11.30 6.94 -5.93
N GLY A 458 -11.67 6.31 -7.04
CA GLY A 458 -13.04 5.86 -7.23
C GLY A 458 -13.46 4.69 -6.34
N SER A 459 -12.50 3.93 -5.79
CA SER A 459 -12.78 2.95 -4.73
C SER A 459 -13.08 3.62 -3.38
N GLY A 460 -12.88 4.94 -3.27
CA GLY A 460 -13.00 5.69 -2.04
C GLY A 460 -11.75 5.62 -1.15
N ALA A 461 -10.62 5.12 -1.66
CA ALA A 461 -9.40 5.05 -0.88
C ALA A 461 -8.68 6.40 -0.82
N GLN A 462 -8.12 6.71 0.34
CA GLN A 462 -7.29 7.88 0.56
C GLN A 462 -6.16 7.57 1.53
N SER A 463 -4.94 7.96 1.18
CA SER A 463 -3.78 7.88 2.07
C SER A 463 -3.52 9.24 2.71
N VAL A 464 -3.36 9.25 4.04
CA VAL A 464 -2.93 10.42 4.82
C VAL A 464 -1.56 10.13 5.42
N LEU A 465 -0.54 10.88 5.02
CA LEU A 465 0.81 10.79 5.58
C LEU A 465 1.00 11.82 6.68
N THR A 466 1.75 11.41 7.70
CA THR A 466 2.22 12.27 8.79
C THR A 466 3.73 12.18 8.85
N LEU A 467 4.42 13.33 8.84
CA LEU A 467 5.89 13.33 8.92
C LEU A 467 6.46 14.54 9.67
N SER A 468 7.65 14.35 10.23
CA SER A 468 8.47 15.40 10.84
C SER A 468 9.93 15.16 10.48
N ARG A 469 10.68 16.23 10.21
CA ARG A 469 12.09 16.18 9.79
C ARG A 469 13.04 16.54 10.92
N GLY A 470 12.66 16.25 12.17
CA GLY A 470 13.34 16.58 13.43
C GLY A 470 14.75 16.03 13.66
N GLY A 471 15.60 15.93 12.63
CA GLY A 471 16.98 15.47 12.70
C GLY A 471 17.07 13.95 12.80
N LYS A 472 17.49 13.44 13.97
CA LYS A 472 17.52 12.00 14.30
C LYS A 472 16.24 11.50 14.99
N LYS A 473 15.27 12.39 15.17
CA LYS A 473 13.94 12.10 15.76
C LYS A 473 12.83 12.35 14.76
N GLY A 474 13.14 12.13 13.48
CA GLY A 474 12.16 12.25 12.41
C GLY A 474 11.07 11.19 12.55
N VAL A 475 9.93 11.48 11.94
CA VAL A 475 8.76 10.62 11.94
C VAL A 475 8.28 10.50 10.50
N PHE A 476 7.85 9.31 10.12
CA PHE A 476 7.12 9.08 8.88
C PHE A 476 6.07 8.00 9.12
N GLY A 477 4.81 8.28 8.83
CA GLY A 477 3.73 7.33 9.04
C GLY A 477 2.58 7.59 8.09
N GLY A 478 1.68 6.61 7.98
CA GLY A 478 0.55 6.64 7.08
C GLY A 478 -0.72 6.13 7.74
N VAL A 479 -1.86 6.65 7.29
CA VAL A 479 -3.20 6.13 7.58
C VAL A 479 -3.91 5.91 6.24
N LEU A 480 -4.40 4.71 6.01
CA LEU A 480 -5.22 4.38 4.85
C LEU A 480 -6.69 4.43 5.25
N LEU A 481 -7.45 5.28 4.57
CA LEU A 481 -8.88 5.44 4.75
C LEU A 481 -9.59 4.84 3.54
N ARG A 482 -10.74 4.19 3.78
CA ARG A 482 -11.68 3.81 2.72
C ARG A 482 -13.05 4.37 3.04
N HIS A 483 -13.56 5.17 2.12
CA HIS A 483 -14.88 5.76 2.20
C HIS A 483 -15.97 4.70 2.31
N GLY A 484 -16.96 4.94 3.17
CA GLY A 484 -17.99 3.94 3.50
C GLY A 484 -17.51 2.79 4.40
N THR A 485 -16.22 2.63 4.65
CA THR A 485 -15.69 1.53 5.49
C THR A 485 -15.01 2.04 6.77
N GLY A 486 -14.16 3.07 6.70
CA GLY A 486 -13.45 3.63 7.84
C GLY A 486 -11.93 3.59 7.67
N VAL A 487 -11.21 3.37 8.78
CA VAL A 487 -9.73 3.29 8.78
C VAL A 487 -9.32 1.85 8.44
N MET A 488 -8.65 1.67 7.30
CA MET A 488 -8.25 0.35 6.78
C MET A 488 -6.87 -0.08 7.25
N ASP A 489 -5.98 0.88 7.45
CA ASP A 489 -4.62 0.62 7.89
C ASP A 489 -4.01 1.85 8.56
N ALA A 490 -3.00 1.62 9.39
CA ALA A 490 -2.17 2.66 9.98
C ALA A 490 -0.79 2.11 10.31
N TRP A 491 0.23 2.96 10.20
CA TRP A 491 1.60 2.61 10.56
C TRP A 491 2.41 3.88 10.83
N ILE A 492 3.48 3.74 11.60
CA ILE A 492 4.37 4.86 11.88
C ILE A 492 5.77 4.39 12.26
N ASP A 493 6.75 5.01 11.62
CA ASP A 493 8.16 4.90 11.94
C ASP A 493 8.64 6.17 12.66
N VAL A 494 9.39 5.97 13.73
CA VAL A 494 9.94 7.03 14.57
C VAL A 494 11.46 6.95 14.62
N ASP A 495 12.11 7.99 15.18
CA ASP A 495 13.56 8.08 15.30
C ASP A 495 14.32 7.99 13.95
N LEU A 496 13.66 8.49 12.90
CA LEU A 496 14.23 8.50 11.55
C LEU A 496 15.21 9.66 11.36
N GLY A 497 16.24 9.41 10.56
CA GLY A 497 17.09 10.45 10.00
C GLY A 497 16.33 11.29 8.96
N ARG A 498 16.62 12.60 8.89
CA ARG A 498 16.02 13.50 7.89
C ARG A 498 16.13 13.00 6.44
N SER A 499 17.27 12.39 6.07
CA SER A 499 17.46 11.81 4.73
C SER A 499 16.46 10.69 4.44
N LYS A 500 16.27 9.77 5.40
CA LYS A 500 15.31 8.67 5.28
C LYS A 500 13.87 9.18 5.18
N VAL A 501 13.48 10.17 5.99
CA VAL A 501 12.14 10.80 5.89
C VAL A 501 11.91 11.40 4.51
N ASN A 502 12.91 12.07 3.95
CA ASN A 502 12.81 12.64 2.60
C ASN A 502 12.72 11.57 1.51
N ARG A 503 13.49 10.47 1.63
CA ARG A 503 13.42 9.33 0.72
C ARG A 503 12.03 8.70 0.74
N LEU A 504 11.53 8.34 1.92
CA LEU A 504 10.19 7.77 2.09
C LEU A 504 9.07 8.67 1.54
N LEU A 505 9.20 9.99 1.69
CA LEU A 505 8.27 10.93 1.08
C LEU A 505 8.34 10.91 -0.45
N LYS A 506 9.55 10.86 -1.03
CA LYS A 506 9.74 10.75 -2.49
C LYS A 506 9.13 9.45 -3.02
N ASP A 507 9.41 8.34 -2.36
CA ASP A 507 8.86 7.02 -2.71
C ASP A 507 7.33 7.03 -2.68
N ALA A 508 6.74 7.62 -1.63
CA ALA A 508 5.28 7.78 -1.56
C ALA A 508 4.73 8.67 -2.68
N GLN A 509 5.42 9.74 -3.05
CA GLN A 509 5.03 10.64 -4.13
C GLN A 509 5.17 10.02 -5.53
N MET A 510 6.02 9.01 -5.70
CA MET A 510 6.05 8.20 -6.91
C MET A 510 4.82 7.27 -7.01
N GLY A 511 4.34 6.77 -5.87
CA GLY A 511 3.16 5.90 -5.80
C GLY A 511 1.80 6.63 -5.91
N GLY A 512 1.76 7.95 -5.82
CA GLY A 512 0.52 8.71 -5.94
C GLY A 512 0.65 10.21 -5.73
N ILE A 513 -0.40 10.95 -6.11
CA ILE A 513 -0.43 12.40 -5.98
C ILE A 513 -0.75 12.79 -4.54
N PHE A 514 0.28 13.18 -3.79
CA PHE A 514 0.15 13.75 -2.44
C PHE A 514 0.22 15.27 -2.46
N THR A 515 -0.72 15.94 -1.79
CA THR A 515 -0.63 17.37 -1.49
C THR A 515 -0.55 17.59 0.01
N ARG A 516 0.16 18.65 0.42
CA ARG A 516 0.18 19.05 1.83
C ARG A 516 -1.17 19.65 2.22
N VAL A 517 -1.71 19.18 3.34
CA VAL A 517 -3.00 19.59 3.92
C VAL A 517 -2.81 20.10 5.35
N ASP A 518 -3.80 20.83 5.86
CA ASP A 518 -3.78 21.29 7.24
C ASP A 518 -4.26 20.21 8.24
N LYS A 519 -3.91 20.41 9.51
CA LYS A 519 -4.28 19.48 10.59
C LYS A 519 -5.78 19.37 10.80
N SER A 520 -6.53 20.46 10.61
CA SER A 520 -7.98 20.45 10.87
C SER A 520 -8.73 19.55 9.89
N TYR A 521 -8.27 19.51 8.63
CA TYR A 521 -8.72 18.52 7.65
C TYR A 521 -8.42 17.09 8.10
N VAL A 522 -7.17 16.79 8.48
CA VAL A 522 -6.78 15.44 8.95
C VAL A 522 -7.63 15.01 10.15
N ASP A 523 -7.82 15.91 11.13
CA ASP A 523 -8.64 15.64 12.29
C ASP A 523 -10.09 15.35 11.89
N ALA A 524 -10.69 16.12 10.98
CA ALA A 524 -12.06 15.91 10.53
C ALA A 524 -12.20 14.57 9.78
N THR A 525 -11.31 14.28 8.83
CA THR A 525 -11.38 13.08 7.99
C THR A 525 -11.12 11.80 8.79
N ILE A 526 -10.17 11.79 9.72
CA ILE A 526 -9.94 10.62 10.58
C ILE A 526 -11.12 10.40 11.54
N GLN A 527 -11.66 11.45 12.15
CA GLN A 527 -12.85 11.33 13.01
C GLN A 527 -14.06 10.79 12.25
N HIS A 528 -14.24 11.27 11.02
CA HIS A 528 -15.27 10.80 10.12
C HIS A 528 -15.08 9.32 9.80
N ALA A 529 -13.87 8.89 9.44
CA ALA A 529 -13.55 7.49 9.14
C ALA A 529 -13.74 6.57 10.36
N ILE A 530 -13.36 6.99 11.57
CA ILE A 530 -13.63 6.25 12.80
C ILE A 530 -15.14 6.06 13.00
N ALA A 531 -15.92 7.13 12.82
CA ALA A 531 -17.38 7.04 12.95
C ALA A 531 -18.00 6.11 11.89
N THR A 532 -17.56 6.22 10.63
CA THR A 532 -17.99 5.34 9.55
C THR A 532 -17.68 3.87 9.85
N GLY A 533 -16.50 3.55 10.39
CA GLY A 533 -16.16 2.19 10.81
C GLY A 533 -17.10 1.65 11.88
N ILE A 534 -17.40 2.47 12.90
CA ILE A 534 -18.31 2.09 13.99
C ILE A 534 -19.73 1.83 13.48
N GLU A 535 -20.22 2.62 12.50
CA GLU A 535 -21.52 2.40 11.85
C GLU A 535 -21.59 1.01 11.18
N HIS A 536 -20.46 0.49 10.71
CA HIS A 536 -20.31 -0.83 10.10
C HIS A 536 -19.78 -1.90 11.07
N ASN A 537 -19.78 -1.63 12.38
CA ASN A 537 -19.27 -2.51 13.43
C ASN A 537 -17.79 -2.90 13.25
N ALA A 538 -17.01 -2.07 12.57
CA ALA A 538 -15.57 -2.16 12.44
C ALA A 538 -14.86 -1.24 13.46
N VAL A 539 -13.66 -1.64 13.87
CA VAL A 539 -12.77 -0.86 14.73
C VAL A 539 -11.52 -0.46 13.94
N PRO A 540 -10.91 0.70 14.23
CA PRO A 540 -9.65 1.04 13.59
C PRO A 540 -8.51 0.13 14.09
N PRO A 541 -7.47 -0.09 13.27
CA PRO A 541 -6.32 -0.89 13.66
C PRO A 541 -5.53 -0.21 14.80
N GLU A 542 -4.90 -1.01 15.67
CA GLU A 542 -4.17 -0.55 16.85
C GLU A 542 -3.10 0.52 16.57
N PRO A 543 -2.32 0.41 15.47
CA PRO A 543 -1.34 1.44 15.11
C PRO A 543 -1.92 2.83 14.90
N LEU A 544 -3.24 2.98 14.65
CA LEU A 544 -3.86 4.31 14.57
C LEU A 544 -3.67 5.09 15.87
N LEU A 545 -3.67 4.41 17.03
CA LEU A 545 -3.42 5.06 18.32
C LEU A 545 -1.97 5.52 18.44
N GLN A 546 -1.01 4.79 17.88
CA GLN A 546 0.39 5.19 17.81
C GLN A 546 0.56 6.42 16.93
N VAL A 547 -0.08 6.42 15.75
CA VAL A 547 -0.14 7.60 14.88
C VAL A 547 -0.76 8.77 15.64
N ALA A 548 -1.88 8.59 16.35
CA ALA A 548 -2.52 9.66 17.12
C ALA A 548 -1.59 10.22 18.22
N GLU A 549 -0.83 9.37 18.90
CA GLU A 549 0.11 9.76 19.95
C GLU A 549 1.24 10.65 19.41
N VAL A 550 1.74 10.37 18.21
CA VAL A 550 2.82 11.14 17.57
C VAL A 550 2.28 12.35 16.80
N ALA A 551 1.10 12.21 16.20
CA ALA A 551 0.51 13.18 15.29
C ALA A 551 -0.32 14.27 15.98
N GLY A 552 -0.47 14.22 17.30
CA GLY A 552 -1.35 15.15 18.02
C GLY A 552 -2.84 14.87 17.78
N GLY A 553 -3.20 13.58 17.67
CA GLY A 553 -4.55 13.07 17.43
C GLY A 553 -5.41 12.94 18.71
N SER A 554 -5.16 13.76 19.74
CA SER A 554 -5.84 13.64 21.03
C SER A 554 -7.35 13.89 20.98
N GLU A 555 -7.82 14.55 19.92
CA GLU A 555 -9.24 14.83 19.67
C GLU A 555 -9.89 13.87 18.68
N TRP A 556 -9.16 12.87 18.17
CA TRP A 556 -9.73 11.85 17.28
C TRP A 556 -10.74 11.00 18.06
N LYS A 557 -12.01 11.16 17.71
CA LYS A 557 -13.22 10.58 18.30
C LYS A 557 -14.15 10.11 17.18
N ASP A 558 -15.25 9.47 17.53
CA ASP A 558 -16.33 9.06 16.62
C ASP A 558 -17.23 10.24 16.19
N ARG A 559 -16.67 11.20 15.42
CA ARG A 559 -17.45 12.32 14.88
C ARG A 559 -17.69 12.16 13.38
N ARG A 560 -18.90 11.71 13.03
CA ARG A 560 -19.39 11.65 11.65
C ARG A 560 -19.64 13.07 11.12
N LEU A 561 -19.23 13.35 9.88
CA LEU A 561 -19.67 14.55 9.19
C LEU A 561 -21.15 14.37 8.80
N ASP A 562 -21.92 15.45 8.77
CA ASP A 562 -23.22 15.46 8.09
C ASP A 562 -22.97 15.89 6.65
N PRO A 563 -22.98 14.96 5.66
CA PRO A 563 -22.57 15.31 4.31
C PRO A 563 -23.45 16.38 3.70
N LYS A 564 -24.75 16.35 3.99
CA LYS A 564 -25.70 17.29 3.43
C LYS A 564 -25.48 18.69 4.01
N ALA A 565 -25.36 18.81 5.33
CA ALA A 565 -25.12 20.09 5.98
C ALA A 565 -23.77 20.71 5.56
N GLU A 566 -22.74 19.88 5.38
CA GLU A 566 -21.41 20.34 4.99
C GLU A 566 -21.33 20.74 3.51
N ALA A 567 -22.02 20.02 2.62
CA ALA A 567 -22.18 20.43 1.23
C ALA A 567 -22.95 21.75 1.11
N GLU A 568 -24.02 21.94 1.89
CA GLU A 568 -24.75 23.21 1.98
C GLU A 568 -23.85 24.34 2.49
N ARG A 569 -23.01 24.09 3.50
CA ARG A 569 -22.02 25.06 3.99
C ARG A 569 -21.05 25.48 2.89
N LEU A 570 -20.40 24.52 2.22
CA LEU A 570 -19.44 24.81 1.16
C LEU A 570 -20.10 25.55 0.00
N PHE A 571 -21.30 25.14 -0.41
CA PHE A 571 -22.06 25.78 -1.48
C PHE A 571 -22.37 27.26 -1.17
N HIS A 572 -22.81 27.56 0.06
CA HIS A 572 -23.05 28.94 0.49
C HIS A 572 -21.77 29.80 0.53
N GLU A 573 -20.61 29.21 0.85
CA GLU A 573 -19.32 29.90 0.87
C GLU A 573 -18.84 30.34 -0.52
N LEU A 574 -19.32 29.70 -1.60
CA LEU A 574 -18.96 30.06 -2.97
C LEU A 574 -19.45 31.45 -3.38
N LYS A 575 -20.42 32.03 -2.65
CA LYS A 575 -21.04 33.34 -2.94
C LYS A 575 -21.33 33.51 -4.44
N LEU A 576 -22.21 32.67 -4.97
CA LEU A 576 -22.52 32.62 -6.40
C LEU A 576 -22.97 33.96 -7.01
N ASP A 577 -23.47 34.89 -6.19
CA ASP A 577 -23.81 36.27 -6.58
C ASP A 577 -22.57 37.12 -6.97
N GLU A 578 -21.37 36.69 -6.58
CA GLU A 578 -20.07 37.30 -6.86
C GLU A 578 -19.24 36.47 -7.89
N ALA A 579 -19.82 35.40 -8.46
CA ALA A 579 -19.12 34.30 -9.14
C ALA A 579 -18.98 34.46 -10.68
N PRO A 580 -18.32 33.51 -11.39
CA PRO A 580 -17.98 33.62 -12.82
C PRO A 580 -19.17 33.90 -13.74
N GLU A 581 -18.92 34.55 -14.89
CA GLU A 581 -19.91 34.60 -15.98
C GLU A 581 -20.35 33.16 -16.33
N GLY A 582 -21.64 32.86 -16.14
CA GLY A 582 -22.19 31.50 -16.35
C GLY A 582 -22.55 30.74 -15.07
N GLY A 583 -22.20 31.23 -13.88
CA GLY A 583 -22.66 30.68 -12.58
C GLY A 583 -22.32 29.20 -12.38
N ILE A 584 -23.28 28.41 -11.87
CA ILE A 584 -23.11 26.97 -11.60
C ILE A 584 -22.74 26.18 -12.87
N ALA A 585 -23.31 26.54 -14.03
CA ALA A 585 -23.02 25.85 -15.28
C ALA A 585 -21.53 25.98 -15.67
N ALA A 586 -20.93 27.15 -15.46
CA ALA A 586 -19.51 27.36 -15.71
C ALA A 586 -18.62 26.52 -14.78
N LEU A 587 -19.02 26.34 -13.52
CA LEU A 587 -18.31 25.48 -12.55
C LEU A 587 -18.40 24.00 -12.95
N HIS A 588 -19.56 23.53 -13.42
CA HIS A 588 -19.67 22.18 -13.96
C HIS A 588 -18.79 21.97 -15.20
N GLU A 589 -18.79 22.91 -16.14
CA GLU A 589 -17.95 22.82 -17.35
C GLU A 589 -16.45 22.87 -17.04
N HIS A 590 -16.04 23.70 -16.07
CA HIS A 590 -14.66 23.77 -15.60
C HIS A 590 -14.26 22.48 -14.90
N GLY A 591 -15.11 21.99 -13.99
CA GLY A 591 -14.96 20.73 -13.28
C GLY A 591 -14.75 19.54 -14.20
N LEU A 592 -15.63 19.41 -15.20
CA LEU A 592 -15.57 18.33 -16.17
C LEU A 592 -14.26 18.34 -16.96
N ARG A 593 -13.80 19.51 -17.41
CA ARG A 593 -12.60 19.63 -18.24
C ARG A 593 -11.35 19.09 -17.53
N TRP A 594 -11.12 19.50 -16.28
CA TRP A 594 -9.93 19.03 -15.59
C TRP A 594 -10.06 17.56 -15.18
N MET A 595 -11.26 17.07 -14.87
CA MET A 595 -11.48 15.65 -14.57
C MET A 595 -11.22 14.75 -15.78
N GLU A 596 -11.58 15.18 -16.99
CA GLU A 596 -11.27 14.42 -18.22
C GLU A 596 -9.76 14.29 -18.48
N GLU A 597 -8.97 15.25 -18.00
CA GLU A 597 -7.51 15.29 -18.16
C GLU A 597 -6.75 14.62 -17.01
N ASP A 598 -7.38 14.48 -15.83
CA ASP A 598 -6.74 13.96 -14.61
C ASP A 598 -6.83 12.42 -14.57
N PRO A 599 -5.71 11.68 -14.41
CA PRO A 599 -5.70 10.21 -14.40
C PRO A 599 -6.63 9.59 -13.36
N ILE A 600 -6.97 10.32 -12.29
CA ILE A 600 -7.86 9.82 -11.24
C ILE A 600 -9.22 9.38 -11.78
N ILE A 601 -9.70 10.00 -12.86
CA ILE A 601 -10.98 9.66 -13.47
C ILE A 601 -11.04 8.22 -13.97
N GLY A 602 -9.89 7.63 -14.32
CA GLY A 602 -9.80 6.23 -14.72
C GLY A 602 -10.20 5.26 -13.60
N SER A 603 -10.13 5.69 -12.34
CA SER A 603 -10.59 4.90 -11.19
C SER A 603 -12.06 5.13 -10.84
N TRP A 604 -12.71 6.17 -11.39
CA TRP A 604 -14.05 6.62 -11.01
C TRP A 604 -15.13 5.96 -11.85
N PHE A 605 -15.49 4.74 -11.45
CA PHE A 605 -16.55 3.96 -12.05
C PHE A 605 -17.26 3.09 -11.01
N GLU A 606 -18.44 2.63 -11.38
CA GLU A 606 -19.13 1.56 -10.66
C GLU A 606 -18.74 0.20 -11.25
N ASP A 607 -18.59 -0.81 -10.39
CA ASP A 607 -18.29 -2.20 -10.75
C ASP A 607 -19.09 -3.15 -9.85
N GLY A 608 -19.37 -4.36 -10.36
CA GLY A 608 -20.04 -5.40 -9.60
C GLY A 608 -21.05 -6.21 -10.42
N PRO A 609 -21.64 -7.24 -9.79
CA PRO A 609 -22.52 -8.19 -10.46
C PRO A 609 -23.78 -7.54 -11.04
N GLU A 610 -24.28 -6.46 -10.44
CA GLU A 610 -25.47 -5.76 -10.91
C GLU A 610 -25.24 -5.12 -12.28
N ILE A 611 -24.05 -4.55 -12.51
CA ILE A 611 -23.67 -3.92 -13.77
C ILE A 611 -23.48 -4.98 -14.85
N SER A 612 -22.77 -6.06 -14.52
CA SER A 612 -22.59 -7.18 -15.44
C SER A 612 -23.94 -7.78 -15.87
N LYS A 613 -24.87 -7.97 -14.93
CA LYS A 613 -26.23 -8.43 -15.22
C LYS A 613 -27.01 -7.43 -16.07
N LEU A 614 -26.92 -6.14 -15.76
CA LEU A 614 -27.64 -5.07 -16.46
C LEU A 614 -27.19 -4.93 -17.92
N LEU A 615 -25.87 -5.01 -18.16
CA LEU A 615 -25.26 -4.73 -19.45
C LEU A 615 -25.10 -5.96 -20.34
N ALA A 616 -25.12 -7.18 -19.79
CA ALA A 616 -24.96 -8.44 -20.55
C ALA A 616 -25.93 -8.62 -21.71
N GLY A 617 -27.14 -8.06 -21.61
CA GLY A 617 -28.17 -8.16 -22.66
C GLY A 617 -28.00 -7.19 -23.83
N LEU A 618 -27.03 -6.26 -23.76
CA LEU A 618 -26.80 -5.23 -24.77
C LEU A 618 -25.61 -5.59 -25.68
N PRO A 619 -25.69 -5.32 -27.00
CA PRO A 619 -24.53 -5.44 -27.86
C PRO A 619 -23.37 -4.56 -27.35
N ARG A 620 -22.14 -5.09 -27.27
CA ARG A 620 -20.94 -4.31 -26.87
C ARG A 620 -20.70 -3.04 -27.70
N SER A 621 -21.26 -2.98 -28.90
CA SER A 621 -21.24 -1.78 -29.77
C SER A 621 -22.25 -0.70 -29.37
N ASP A 622 -23.27 -1.01 -28.57
CA ASP A 622 -24.29 -0.07 -28.09
C ASP A 622 -23.85 0.65 -26.81
N ARG A 623 -22.68 1.31 -26.86
CA ARG A 623 -22.13 2.07 -25.72
C ARG A 623 -23.12 3.12 -25.21
N LYS A 624 -23.87 3.74 -26.12
CA LYS A 624 -24.87 4.75 -25.77
C LYS A 624 -26.04 4.15 -24.98
N GLY A 625 -26.57 3.01 -25.41
CA GLY A 625 -27.61 2.29 -24.68
C GLY A 625 -27.11 1.84 -23.31
N MET A 626 -25.90 1.33 -23.21
CA MET A 626 -25.27 0.94 -21.94
C MET A 626 -25.16 2.12 -20.98
N MET A 627 -24.64 3.27 -21.43
CA MET A 627 -24.56 4.49 -20.60
C MET A 627 -25.93 4.95 -20.12
N GLN A 628 -26.96 4.87 -20.97
CA GLN A 628 -28.34 5.20 -20.56
C GLN A 628 -28.87 4.27 -19.47
N ARG A 629 -28.56 2.97 -19.54
CA ARG A 629 -28.94 2.02 -18.47
C ARG A 629 -28.19 2.33 -17.17
N VAL A 630 -26.88 2.60 -17.23
CA VAL A 630 -26.08 2.97 -16.05
C VAL A 630 -26.62 4.23 -15.37
N MET A 631 -26.88 5.29 -16.15
CA MET A 631 -27.47 6.53 -15.63
C MET A 631 -28.85 6.34 -14.97
N ALA A 632 -29.65 5.40 -15.50
CA ALA A 632 -31.03 5.20 -15.06
C ALA A 632 -31.18 4.18 -13.91
N GLU A 633 -30.30 3.19 -13.81
CA GLU A 633 -30.46 2.04 -12.90
C GLU A 633 -29.31 1.85 -11.91
N ILE A 634 -28.08 2.25 -12.24
CA ILE A 634 -26.89 2.02 -11.38
C ILE A 634 -26.53 3.23 -10.55
N LEU A 635 -26.46 4.42 -11.16
CA LEU A 635 -26.06 5.64 -10.45
C LEU A 635 -27.10 6.21 -9.46
N PRO A 636 -28.42 6.03 -9.65
CA PRO A 636 -29.39 6.57 -8.68
C PRO A 636 -29.28 5.96 -7.27
N PRO A 637 -29.11 4.63 -7.09
CA PRO A 637 -28.80 4.05 -5.77
C PRO A 637 -27.51 4.58 -5.15
N GLU A 638 -26.46 4.78 -5.94
CA GLU A 638 -25.14 5.22 -5.48
C GLU A 638 -25.00 6.73 -5.28
N ARG A 639 -26.09 7.48 -5.52
CA ARG A 639 -26.12 8.95 -5.47
C ARG A 639 -25.55 9.53 -4.18
N ALA A 640 -25.95 8.97 -3.03
CA ALA A 640 -25.51 9.47 -1.73
C ALA A 640 -24.01 9.22 -1.50
N ALA A 641 -23.51 8.04 -1.90
CA ALA A 641 -22.11 7.68 -1.81
C ALA A 641 -21.24 8.58 -2.70
N TRP A 642 -21.67 8.84 -3.94
CA TRP A 642 -21.01 9.82 -4.81
C TRP A 642 -21.05 11.23 -4.23
N GLY A 643 -22.21 11.68 -3.73
CA GLY A 643 -22.35 13.00 -3.12
C GLY A 643 -21.38 13.21 -1.96
N GLU A 644 -21.25 12.22 -1.08
CA GLU A 644 -20.29 12.23 0.02
C GLU A 644 -18.84 12.18 -0.47
N ARG A 645 -18.53 11.37 -1.51
CA ARG A 645 -17.18 11.30 -2.11
C ARG A 645 -16.76 12.65 -2.70
N PHE A 646 -17.64 13.30 -3.47
CA PHE A 646 -17.38 14.65 -4.00
C PHE A 646 -17.21 15.68 -2.88
N LEU A 647 -18.01 15.59 -1.81
CA LEU A 647 -17.87 16.45 -0.64
C LEU A 647 -16.49 16.31 0.00
N LEU A 648 -16.05 15.08 0.30
CA LEU A 648 -14.74 14.89 0.93
C LEU A 648 -13.60 15.32 0.03
N MET A 649 -13.75 15.14 -1.28
CA MET A 649 -12.77 15.63 -2.24
C MET A 649 -12.77 17.16 -2.32
N ALA A 650 -13.92 17.82 -2.14
CA ALA A 650 -14.00 19.27 -2.00
C ALA A 650 -13.32 19.77 -0.71
N LEU A 651 -13.49 19.07 0.41
CA LEU A 651 -12.80 19.39 1.67
C LEU A 651 -11.29 19.18 1.56
N TRP A 652 -10.85 18.11 0.89
CA TRP A 652 -9.43 17.89 0.57
C TRP A 652 -8.87 19.01 -0.30
N ALA A 653 -9.59 19.39 -1.35
CA ALA A 653 -9.21 20.48 -2.24
C ALA A 653 -9.08 21.79 -1.46
N GLN A 654 -10.07 22.12 -0.60
CA GLN A 654 -10.07 23.31 0.24
C GLN A 654 -8.87 23.35 1.20
N ALA A 655 -8.50 22.20 1.78
CA ALA A 655 -7.41 22.06 2.74
C ALA A 655 -6.01 22.05 2.09
N SER A 656 -5.92 21.84 0.77
CA SER A 656 -4.64 21.79 0.08
C SER A 656 -3.89 23.12 0.19
N THR A 657 -2.58 23.03 0.39
CA THR A 657 -1.70 24.21 0.35
C THR A 657 -1.39 24.66 -1.09
N GLU A 658 -1.64 23.81 -2.08
CA GLU A 658 -1.37 24.07 -3.50
C GLU A 658 -2.56 24.70 -4.21
N ALA A 659 -2.32 25.81 -4.92
CA ALA A 659 -3.38 26.57 -5.59
C ALA A 659 -4.15 25.73 -6.63
N LYS A 660 -3.44 24.93 -7.43
CA LYS A 660 -4.05 24.09 -8.48
C LYS A 660 -5.12 23.12 -7.95
N TYR A 661 -5.01 22.67 -6.70
CA TYR A 661 -6.00 21.80 -6.07
C TYR A 661 -7.07 22.61 -5.35
N ARG A 662 -6.69 23.70 -4.64
CA ARG A 662 -7.67 24.60 -4.01
C ARG A 662 -8.68 25.17 -5.00
N ASP A 663 -8.24 25.49 -6.22
CA ASP A 663 -9.11 26.04 -7.24
C ASP A 663 -10.21 25.05 -7.69
N ARG A 664 -10.04 23.73 -7.42
CA ARG A 664 -11.04 22.69 -7.69
C ARG A 664 -12.17 22.64 -6.63
N THR A 665 -12.02 23.33 -5.49
CA THR A 665 -12.99 23.28 -4.38
C THR A 665 -14.40 23.64 -4.83
N ALA A 666 -14.54 24.71 -5.63
CA ALA A 666 -15.84 25.19 -6.09
C ALA A 666 -16.53 24.18 -7.02
N ASP A 667 -15.79 23.61 -7.97
CA ASP A 667 -16.30 22.62 -8.92
C ASP A 667 -16.83 21.37 -8.20
N LEU A 668 -16.09 20.91 -7.18
CA LEU A 668 -16.45 19.73 -6.39
C LEU A 668 -17.63 20.01 -5.45
N ALA A 669 -17.66 21.18 -4.82
CA ALA A 669 -18.73 21.59 -3.92
C ALA A 669 -20.08 21.69 -4.63
N VAL A 670 -20.14 22.23 -5.86
CA VAL A 670 -21.41 22.29 -6.61
C VAL A 670 -21.92 20.91 -7.00
N VAL A 671 -21.04 19.97 -7.33
CA VAL A 671 -21.43 18.58 -7.63
C VAL A 671 -21.93 17.87 -6.36
N ALA A 672 -21.18 17.99 -5.25
CA ALA A 672 -21.57 17.40 -3.97
C ALA A 672 -22.95 17.90 -3.53
N HIS A 673 -23.17 19.22 -3.59
CA HIS A 673 -24.45 19.84 -3.26
C HIS A 673 -25.58 19.33 -4.17
N ALA A 674 -25.39 19.34 -5.49
CA ALA A 674 -26.40 18.85 -6.44
C ALA A 674 -26.79 17.39 -6.14
N LEU A 675 -25.79 16.52 -5.89
CA LEU A 675 -26.03 15.13 -5.53
C LEU A 675 -26.79 14.97 -4.20
N LEU A 676 -26.47 15.75 -3.17
CA LEU A 676 -27.09 15.64 -1.85
C LEU A 676 -28.44 16.40 -1.70
N GLU A 677 -28.81 17.23 -2.68
CA GLU A 677 -30.11 17.91 -2.79
C GLU A 677 -31.09 17.28 -3.81
N ASP A 678 -30.80 16.07 -4.28
CA ASP A 678 -31.68 15.32 -5.17
C ASP A 678 -31.94 15.97 -6.56
N ASP A 679 -31.04 16.86 -7.04
CA ASP A 679 -31.05 17.37 -8.42
C ASP A 679 -30.97 16.22 -9.46
N PRO A 680 -31.68 16.28 -10.61
CA PRO A 680 -31.62 15.21 -11.61
C PRO A 680 -30.18 14.89 -12.05
N LEU A 681 -29.79 13.60 -12.12
CA LEU A 681 -28.42 13.21 -12.47
C LEU A 681 -28.02 13.71 -13.87
N GLU A 682 -28.98 13.87 -14.78
CA GLU A 682 -28.78 14.37 -16.13
C GLU A 682 -28.32 15.83 -16.19
N VAL A 683 -28.53 16.60 -15.12
CA VAL A 683 -28.05 18.00 -15.03
C VAL A 683 -26.68 18.11 -14.38
N ILE A 684 -26.08 17.00 -13.96
CA ILE A 684 -24.77 16.94 -13.29
C ILE A 684 -23.77 16.27 -14.27
N PRO A 685 -23.03 17.04 -15.10
CA PRO A 685 -22.30 16.48 -16.25
C PRO A 685 -21.30 15.38 -15.91
N VAL A 686 -20.64 15.47 -14.75
CA VAL A 686 -19.67 14.47 -14.30
C VAL A 686 -20.31 13.10 -14.05
N MET A 687 -21.61 13.01 -13.75
CA MET A 687 -22.28 11.71 -13.64
C MET A 687 -22.35 10.99 -14.99
N GLY A 688 -22.46 11.74 -16.09
CA GLY A 688 -22.34 11.19 -17.44
C GLY A 688 -20.93 10.67 -17.75
N LEU A 689 -19.90 11.32 -17.21
CA LEU A 689 -18.51 10.86 -17.30
C LEU A 689 -18.29 9.58 -16.50
N ILE A 690 -18.77 9.51 -15.26
CA ILE A 690 -18.73 8.29 -14.43
C ILE A 690 -19.47 7.15 -15.13
N ALA A 691 -20.66 7.40 -15.70
CA ALA A 691 -21.37 6.38 -16.47
C ALA A 691 -20.57 5.89 -17.69
N ALA A 692 -19.83 6.77 -18.36
CA ALA A 692 -18.94 6.38 -19.46
C ALA A 692 -17.79 5.50 -18.96
N GLN A 693 -17.19 5.83 -17.81
CA GLN A 693 -16.13 5.03 -17.18
C GLN A 693 -16.65 3.66 -16.70
N THR A 694 -17.85 3.58 -16.12
CA THR A 694 -18.52 2.30 -15.79
C THR A 694 -18.67 1.40 -17.01
N VAL A 695 -19.15 1.95 -18.13
CA VAL A 695 -19.28 1.17 -19.37
C VAL A 695 -17.90 0.77 -19.92
N ARG A 696 -16.91 1.66 -19.82
CA ARG A 696 -15.54 1.37 -20.23
C ARG A 696 -14.95 0.23 -19.40
N ALA A 697 -15.01 0.32 -18.08
CA ALA A 697 -14.54 -0.71 -17.14
C ALA A 697 -15.24 -2.05 -17.40
N TYR A 698 -16.56 -2.06 -17.61
CA TYR A 698 -17.29 -3.27 -17.97
C TYR A 698 -16.84 -3.89 -19.31
N LEU A 699 -16.49 -3.05 -20.30
CA LEU A 699 -16.04 -3.54 -21.60
C LEU A 699 -14.57 -3.98 -21.58
N GLU A 700 -13.72 -3.32 -20.81
CA GLU A 700 -12.27 -3.58 -20.72
C GLU A 700 -11.94 -4.66 -19.67
N GLY A 701 -12.77 -4.84 -18.64
CA GLY A 701 -12.52 -5.75 -17.53
C GLY A 701 -12.62 -7.22 -17.91
N GLY A 702 -11.56 -7.98 -17.58
CA GLY A 702 -11.67 -9.38 -17.15
C GLY A 702 -12.21 -9.45 -15.72
N TRP A 703 -12.68 -10.63 -15.30
CA TRP A 703 -13.43 -10.91 -14.07
C TRP A 703 -12.98 -10.24 -12.79
#